data_AF-A0AAN9Y1M0-F1
#
_entry.id   AF-A0AAN9Y1M0-F1
#
_cell.length_a   1.000
_cell.length_b   1.000
_cell.length_c   1.000
_cell.angle_alpha   90.00
_cell.angle_beta   90.00
_cell.angle_gamma   90.00
#
_symmetry.space_group_name_H-M   'P 1'
#
loop_
_entity.id
_entity.type
_entity.pdbx_description
1 polymer ?
#
loop_
_entity_poly.entity_id
_entity_poly.type
_entity_poly.pdbx_seq_one_letter_code
_entity_poly.pdbx_strand_id
1 'polypeptide(L)'
;MEDGELFELWMKANVDPITKLYLFNIVNKEEFLAGKEKLRVQEVGPYIYKETSIHHNPSFNHTEGTVFTHPKHKFEWVPELNTRSENDSFLLPNIPLLLYANRFSGKLPFVKMAANTYSLTDRDPITNQSVRDVLFGISGVTPETWEAYTGEKNFHQAGRIAKYNNITTLPQWEAPCNRIVGATDGKKFGNDLDSNETLYIFHRALCRTIPIVQAGSQTVSDQWLPTTPYKILDNALDNGERNLENKCYCLNGNCLPSGLIDLKKCYYEFSVAVSYPHFYKGHHSLLENVDGLEPNSSLHESEWHINMEAGVITNCSIKFQFNLVLENVDDITGCHPFSNLIVPVAWLEVMMIFHPDGIVSRFWYNSDVHLTMNVYIFNITNKDEFLAGQEKLKFQEVGPYVYREEAIHHDITFNHDEGTVSSSPRYALHWVPELNKGKENDTLVLPHLAMLLFCSKFYYLNLPLTAFILQTKSSPIVEQTVKEFLFGYENAFIEVGHKLFPYWIKFDKVGILDRVYDHEGDVATTYSGELNRHKTGLFATYNNHSYVPHWDPPCNNIEGSSDGKKFGNDIKADQKIAFYRKGVCRALPLKTVSSETIDIYGLPTFQYKFEDNIFDNGKFNERNKCFCKRSPCLPNTIQEISDCFYGFPVGLSFPHFMNGDDDLREPFEGLNPDPEKHDSYVHVNPNTGYITTGSVKLQVNALLGDLSGISEVKEFSNMILPLVWAEFTLDRIKPNVNLLLCLIVRILPALETFLAFIFVIIGISLTIYHTRKIMQLKYSFSSFQCKSDKETEKQDVKFIN
;
A
#
# COMPACT_ATOMS: atom_id res chain seq x y z
N MET A 1 -8.22 18.56 -15.64
CA MET A 1 -9.27 19.49 -15.19
C MET A 1 -8.93 19.93 -13.78
N GLU A 2 -9.35 21.13 -13.39
CA GLU A 2 -9.09 21.75 -12.07
C GLU A 2 -9.72 20.94 -10.91
N ASP A 3 -10.62 19.99 -11.21
CA ASP A 3 -11.29 19.11 -10.24
C ASP A 3 -10.89 17.62 -10.38
N GLY A 4 -9.84 17.34 -11.16
CA GLY A 4 -9.41 15.96 -11.46
C GLY A 4 -8.52 15.35 -10.38
N GLU A 5 -8.63 14.04 -10.17
CA GLU A 5 -7.80 13.30 -9.19
C GLU A 5 -6.28 13.51 -9.40
N LEU A 6 -5.83 13.60 -10.66
CA LEU A 6 -4.44 13.91 -11.03
C LEU A 6 -3.99 15.32 -10.61
N PHE A 7 -4.91 16.29 -10.57
CA PHE A 7 -4.60 17.65 -10.13
C PHE A 7 -4.51 17.72 -8.60
N GLU A 8 -5.41 17.05 -7.88
CA GLU A 8 -5.32 16.88 -6.42
C GLU A 8 -4.02 16.17 -6.02
N LEU A 9 -3.66 15.07 -6.71
CA LEU A 9 -2.40 14.35 -6.56
C LEU A 9 -1.16 15.23 -6.81
N TRP A 10 -1.27 16.19 -7.72
CA TRP A 10 -0.16 17.11 -8.02
C TRP A 10 -0.10 18.30 -7.05
N MET A 11 -1.24 18.82 -6.58
CA MET A 11 -1.31 19.91 -5.59
C MET A 11 -0.71 19.49 -4.24
N LYS A 12 -1.05 18.27 -3.80
CA LYS A 12 -0.50 17.63 -2.61
C LYS A 12 -0.24 16.17 -2.96
N ALA A 13 1.04 15.85 -3.16
CA ALA A 13 1.46 14.48 -3.44
C ALA A 13 0.94 13.55 -2.34
N ASN A 14 0.20 12.49 -2.71
CA ASN A 14 -0.25 11.44 -1.80
C ASN A 14 0.87 10.43 -1.47
N VAL A 15 2.11 10.91 -1.46
CA VAL A 15 3.34 10.14 -1.24
C VAL A 15 4.26 11.11 -0.53
N ASP A 16 4.60 10.79 0.72
CA ASP A 16 5.55 11.61 1.48
C ASP A 16 6.94 11.02 1.28
N PRO A 17 7.84 11.69 0.54
CA PRO A 17 9.21 11.21 0.40
C PRO A 17 9.89 11.12 1.77
N ILE A 18 10.50 9.97 2.03
CA ILE A 18 11.40 9.79 3.16
C ILE A 18 12.81 9.96 2.65
N THR A 19 13.53 10.90 3.25
CA THR A 19 14.95 11.13 2.98
C THR A 19 15.77 10.49 4.09
N LYS A 20 16.62 9.53 3.73
CA LYS A 20 17.67 9.00 4.60
C LYS A 20 18.97 9.73 4.30
N LEU A 21 19.62 10.24 5.34
CA LEU A 21 20.92 10.89 5.29
C LEU A 21 21.98 9.99 5.89
N TYR A 22 23.11 9.89 5.19
CA TYR A 22 24.33 9.24 5.66
C TYR A 22 25.47 10.24 5.61
N LEU A 23 26.21 10.37 6.70
CA LEU A 23 27.33 11.30 6.86
C LEU A 23 28.66 10.55 6.81
N PHE A 24 29.69 11.16 6.25
CA PHE A 24 31.05 10.62 6.27
C PHE A 24 31.84 11.21 7.45
N ASN A 25 31.76 10.54 8.59
CA ASN A 25 32.50 10.93 9.80
C ASN A 25 34.01 10.71 9.61
N ILE A 26 34.81 11.73 9.89
CA ILE A 26 36.28 11.66 9.77
C ILE A 26 36.84 11.02 11.05
N VAL A 27 37.52 9.88 10.90
CA VAL A 27 38.00 9.08 12.05
C VAL A 27 39.48 9.27 12.39
N ASN A 28 40.26 9.92 11.52
CA ASN A 28 41.71 10.11 11.69
C ASN A 28 42.15 11.58 11.54
N LYS A 29 41.39 12.48 12.18
CA LYS A 29 41.61 13.94 12.12
C LYS A 29 43.06 14.35 12.39
N GLU A 30 43.67 13.86 13.48
CA GLU A 30 45.00 14.30 13.90
C GLU A 30 46.09 13.86 12.92
N GLU A 31 46.05 12.59 12.48
CA GLU A 31 46.99 12.02 11.53
C GLU A 31 46.87 12.64 10.14
N PHE A 32 45.63 12.89 9.69
CA PHE A 32 45.36 13.53 8.42
C PHE A 32 45.84 14.99 8.40
N LEU A 33 45.51 15.77 9.44
CA LEU A 33 45.93 17.18 9.51
C LEU A 33 47.45 17.34 9.66
N ALA A 34 48.12 16.34 10.24
CA ALA A 34 49.59 16.28 10.30
C ALA A 34 50.25 15.83 8.98
N GLY A 35 49.46 15.45 7.96
CA GLY A 35 49.96 14.93 6.68
C GLY A 35 50.60 13.54 6.76
N LYS A 36 50.24 12.74 7.78
CA LYS A 36 50.81 11.40 8.02
C LYS A 36 50.01 10.28 7.35
N GLU A 37 48.69 10.43 7.29
CA GLU A 37 47.77 9.46 6.69
C GLU A 37 46.84 10.16 5.69
N LYS A 38 46.24 9.38 4.79
CA LYS A 38 45.13 9.83 3.93
C LYS A 38 43.88 10.07 4.75
N LEU A 39 42.92 10.83 4.22
CA LEU A 39 41.65 11.05 4.91
C LEU A 39 40.94 9.70 5.06
N ARG A 40 40.55 9.31 6.29
CA ARG A 40 39.73 8.12 6.53
C ARG A 40 38.36 8.55 7.02
N VAL A 41 37.35 8.09 6.31
CA VAL A 41 35.95 8.34 6.66
C VAL A 41 35.25 7.05 7.07
N GLN A 42 34.23 7.18 7.90
CA GLN A 42 33.31 6.13 8.27
C GLN A 42 31.89 6.64 8.02
N GLU A 43 31.10 5.87 7.29
CA GLU A 43 29.69 6.18 7.09
C GLU A 43 28.93 6.08 8.42
N VAL A 44 28.07 7.07 8.68
CA VAL A 44 27.17 7.10 9.83
C VAL A 44 25.77 7.51 9.38
N GLY A 45 24.79 6.65 9.64
CA GLY A 45 23.39 6.83 9.26
C GLY A 45 22.62 5.50 9.32
N PRO A 46 21.38 5.45 8.81
CA PRO A 46 20.63 6.59 8.26
C PRO A 46 20.04 7.51 9.33
N TYR A 47 20.03 8.81 9.03
CA TYR A 47 19.21 9.81 9.71
C TYR A 47 17.99 10.13 8.84
N ILE A 48 16.79 9.90 9.35
CA ILE A 48 15.55 9.82 8.58
C ILE A 48 14.70 11.08 8.76
N TYR A 49 14.37 11.71 7.64
CA TYR A 49 13.53 12.90 7.55
C TYR A 49 12.33 12.63 6.65
N LYS A 50 11.17 13.13 7.05
CA LYS A 50 9.98 13.17 6.21
C LYS A 50 9.96 14.49 5.45
N GLU A 51 9.86 14.45 4.14
CA GLU A 51 9.73 15.64 3.31
C GLU A 51 8.27 15.83 2.89
N THR A 52 7.68 16.99 3.20
CA THR A 52 6.36 17.40 2.70
C THR A 52 6.53 18.47 1.62
N SER A 53 5.90 18.25 0.46
CA SER A 53 5.89 19.19 -0.67
C SER A 53 4.45 19.63 -0.95
N ILE A 54 4.17 20.93 -0.82
CA ILE A 54 2.84 21.50 -1.08
C ILE A 54 2.95 22.58 -2.17
N HIS A 55 2.12 22.48 -3.21
CA HIS A 55 1.99 23.52 -4.23
C HIS A 55 0.90 24.50 -3.78
N HIS A 56 1.30 25.74 -3.47
CA HIS A 56 0.35 26.78 -3.05
C HIS A 56 -0.18 27.59 -4.24
N ASN A 57 -1.50 27.79 -4.27
CA ASN A 57 -2.22 28.68 -5.21
C ASN A 57 -1.80 28.49 -6.68
N PRO A 58 -2.05 27.32 -7.29
CA PRO A 58 -1.74 27.12 -8.70
C PRO A 58 -2.52 28.10 -9.59
N SER A 59 -1.86 28.65 -10.60
CA SER A 59 -2.47 29.50 -11.62
C SER A 59 -2.42 28.80 -12.96
N PHE A 60 -3.59 28.55 -13.55
CA PHE A 60 -3.70 27.89 -14.84
C PHE A 60 -3.66 28.87 -16.01
N ASN A 61 -2.89 28.51 -17.03
CA ASN A 61 -2.90 29.19 -18.33
C ASN A 61 -3.43 28.21 -19.38
N HIS A 62 -4.75 28.16 -19.53
CA HIS A 62 -5.46 27.33 -20.52
C HIS A 62 -5.06 27.65 -21.97
N THR A 63 -4.62 28.89 -22.24
CA THR A 63 -4.17 29.28 -23.60
C THR A 63 -2.84 28.63 -23.95
N GLU A 64 -1.92 28.48 -22.99
CA GLU A 64 -0.64 27.80 -23.19
C GLU A 64 -0.72 26.29 -22.87
N GLY A 65 -1.70 25.86 -22.07
CA GLY A 65 -1.82 24.49 -21.56
C GLY A 65 -0.84 24.22 -20.41
N THR A 66 -0.60 25.22 -19.56
CA THR A 66 0.38 25.17 -18.47
C THR A 66 -0.24 25.54 -17.12
N VAL A 67 0.40 25.10 -16.05
CA VAL A 67 0.05 25.45 -14.67
C VAL A 67 1.28 25.98 -13.94
N PHE A 68 1.10 27.08 -13.23
CA PHE A 68 2.15 27.80 -12.51
C PHE A 68 2.02 27.61 -11.00
N THR A 69 3.11 27.32 -10.29
CA THR A 69 3.12 27.11 -8.82
C THR A 69 4.37 27.61 -8.12
N HIS A 70 4.25 27.71 -6.79
CA HIS A 70 5.36 27.87 -5.86
C HIS A 70 5.43 26.65 -4.94
N PRO A 71 6.25 25.64 -5.25
CA PRO A 71 6.42 24.50 -4.35
C PRO A 71 7.13 24.94 -3.06
N LYS A 72 6.64 24.46 -1.92
CA LYS A 72 7.33 24.57 -0.64
C LYS A 72 7.70 23.18 -0.15
N HIS A 73 8.99 23.00 0.10
CA HIS A 73 9.55 21.79 0.68
C HIS A 73 9.79 22.00 2.17
N LYS A 74 9.32 21.06 3.00
CA LYS A 74 9.54 21.05 4.43
C LYS A 74 10.10 19.69 4.84
N PHE A 75 11.27 19.69 5.48
CA PHE A 75 11.83 18.49 6.11
C PHE A 75 11.43 18.46 7.58
N GLU A 76 10.85 17.35 8.01
CA GLU A 76 10.40 17.09 9.37
C GLU A 76 11.18 15.90 9.93
N TRP A 77 11.80 16.10 11.09
CA TRP A 77 12.44 15.02 11.84
C TRP A 77 11.37 14.08 12.40
N VAL A 78 11.52 12.77 12.17
CA VAL A 78 10.58 11.75 12.67
C VAL A 78 11.28 10.88 13.71
N PRO A 79 11.10 11.12 15.02
CA PRO A 79 11.83 10.41 16.07
C PRO A 79 11.66 8.89 16.02
N GLU A 80 10.49 8.41 15.65
CA GLU A 80 10.15 6.97 15.63
C GLU A 80 10.91 6.18 14.57
N LEU A 81 11.34 6.84 13.49
CA LEU A 81 12.11 6.23 12.41
C LEU A 81 13.63 6.30 12.66
N ASN A 82 14.05 6.98 13.73
CA ASN A 82 15.45 7.23 14.04
C ASN A 82 15.86 6.53 15.34
N THR A 83 16.91 5.72 15.27
CA THR A 83 17.50 5.08 16.46
C THR A 83 18.47 6.01 17.22
N ARG A 84 18.74 7.19 16.65
CA ARG A 84 19.75 8.16 17.06
C ARG A 84 19.18 9.58 17.12
N SER A 85 19.89 10.50 17.77
CA SER A 85 19.42 11.88 17.91
C SER A 85 19.83 12.76 16.74
N GLU A 86 18.98 13.70 16.35
CA GLU A 86 19.33 14.77 15.40
C GLU A 86 20.49 15.66 15.91
N ASN A 87 20.73 15.65 17.22
CA ASN A 87 21.79 16.41 17.87
C ASN A 87 23.11 15.63 17.98
N ASP A 88 23.17 14.38 17.50
CA ASP A 88 24.42 13.63 17.42
C ASP A 88 25.45 14.42 16.62
N SER A 89 26.68 14.48 17.12
CA SER A 89 27.75 15.27 16.52
C SER A 89 28.87 14.38 16.02
N PHE A 90 29.37 14.68 14.82
CA PHE A 90 30.45 13.95 14.16
C PHE A 90 31.55 14.90 13.71
N LEU A 91 32.76 14.37 13.56
CA LEU A 91 33.89 15.10 13.00
C LEU A 91 33.68 15.23 11.50
N LEU A 92 33.33 16.42 11.05
CA LEU A 92 33.01 16.71 9.67
C LEU A 92 33.86 17.88 9.14
N PRO A 93 34.06 17.98 7.81
CA PRO A 93 34.73 19.13 7.22
C PRO A 93 34.05 20.43 7.63
N ASN A 94 34.83 21.43 8.04
CA ASN A 94 34.31 22.79 8.27
C ASN A 94 34.00 23.42 6.90
N ILE A 95 32.80 23.15 6.38
CA ILE A 95 32.37 23.51 5.02
C ILE A 95 32.55 25.01 4.76
N PRO A 96 32.08 25.94 5.62
CA PRO A 96 32.28 27.38 5.40
C PRO A 96 33.76 27.77 5.31
N LEU A 97 34.60 27.27 6.22
CA LEU A 97 36.04 27.58 6.24
C LEU A 97 36.74 27.05 4.99
N LEU A 98 36.49 25.80 4.61
CA LEU A 98 37.12 25.17 3.45
C LEU A 98 36.68 25.80 2.14
N LEU A 99 35.39 26.10 1.97
CA LEU A 99 34.88 26.81 0.79
C LEU A 99 35.43 28.24 0.70
N TYR A 100 35.56 28.92 1.84
CA TYR A 100 36.19 30.23 1.92
C TYR A 100 37.68 30.16 1.53
N ALA A 101 38.42 29.21 2.10
CA ALA A 101 39.83 28.98 1.77
C ALA A 101 40.02 28.73 0.27
N ASN A 102 39.20 27.85 -0.31
CA ASN A 102 39.24 27.50 -1.72
C ASN A 102 38.96 28.70 -2.65
N ARG A 103 38.06 29.60 -2.24
CA ARG A 103 37.69 30.79 -3.05
C ARG A 103 38.75 31.89 -3.04
N PHE A 104 39.50 32.01 -1.94
CA PHE A 104 40.43 33.12 -1.71
C PHE A 104 41.91 32.75 -1.79
N SER A 105 42.23 31.46 -1.88
CA SER A 105 43.57 30.99 -2.17
C SER A 105 44.09 31.57 -3.50
N GLY A 106 45.39 31.92 -3.55
CA GLY A 106 46.01 32.54 -4.74
C GLY A 106 45.59 33.98 -5.07
N LYS A 107 44.76 34.66 -4.27
CA LYS A 107 44.39 36.08 -4.47
C LYS A 107 45.39 37.05 -3.82
N LEU A 108 45.24 38.34 -4.13
CA LEU A 108 46.17 39.42 -3.71
C LEU A 108 46.53 39.38 -2.21
N PRO A 109 47.76 39.80 -1.81
CA PRO A 109 48.28 39.64 -0.44
C PRO A 109 47.40 40.20 0.69
N PHE A 110 46.69 41.30 0.46
CA PHE A 110 45.79 41.89 1.47
C PHE A 110 44.51 41.05 1.68
N VAL A 111 44.02 40.38 0.63
CA VAL A 111 42.90 39.43 0.69
C VAL A 111 43.34 38.19 1.47
N LYS A 112 44.57 37.72 1.24
CA LYS A 112 45.20 36.63 2.01
C LYS A 112 45.35 36.96 3.50
N MET A 113 45.75 38.20 3.83
CA MET A 113 45.86 38.66 5.21
C MET A 113 44.49 38.72 5.91
N ALA A 114 43.46 39.26 5.24
CA ALA A 114 42.09 39.27 5.76
C ALA A 114 41.51 37.86 5.92
N ALA A 115 41.79 36.97 4.96
CA ALA A 115 41.36 35.57 4.99
C ALA A 115 42.00 34.78 6.14
N ASN A 116 43.31 34.93 6.35
CA ASN A 116 43.98 34.35 7.51
C ASN A 116 43.49 34.96 8.84
N THR A 117 43.10 36.23 8.86
CA THR A 117 42.52 36.86 10.06
C THR A 117 41.14 36.30 10.41
N TYR A 118 40.30 35.99 9.41
CA TYR A 118 39.02 35.30 9.60
C TYR A 118 39.20 33.84 10.04
N SER A 119 40.16 33.12 9.44
CA SER A 119 40.55 31.76 9.84
C SER A 119 41.11 31.66 11.27
N LEU A 120 41.58 32.77 11.87
CA LEU A 120 42.01 32.80 13.27
C LEU A 120 40.83 32.80 14.27
N THR A 121 39.61 33.10 13.82
CA THR A 121 38.40 33.09 14.67
C THR A 121 37.68 31.74 14.72
N ASP A 122 37.77 30.93 13.67
CA ASP A 122 37.21 29.57 13.60
C ASP A 122 38.34 28.59 13.20
N ARG A 123 38.87 27.87 14.19
CA ARG A 123 40.29 27.43 14.18
C ARG A 123 40.57 26.09 13.47
N ASP A 124 39.55 25.32 13.13
CA ASP A 124 39.76 23.93 12.73
C ASP A 124 39.06 23.60 11.40
N PRO A 125 39.80 23.12 10.38
CA PRO A 125 39.22 22.66 9.12
C PRO A 125 38.37 21.38 9.28
N ILE A 126 38.46 20.69 10.43
CA ILE A 126 37.58 19.58 10.81
C ILE A 126 36.95 19.91 12.16
N THR A 127 35.63 20.03 12.20
CA THR A 127 34.91 20.44 13.40
C THR A 127 33.76 19.50 13.72
N ASN A 128 33.38 19.44 15.00
CA ASN A 128 32.20 18.70 15.43
C ASN A 128 30.97 19.47 14.99
N GLN A 129 30.14 18.82 14.17
CA GLN A 129 28.88 19.40 13.71
C GLN A 129 27.75 18.42 14.00
N SER A 130 26.62 18.93 14.44
CA SER A 130 25.42 18.12 14.61
C SER A 130 24.82 17.77 13.26
N VAL A 131 24.09 16.64 13.18
CA VAL A 131 23.35 16.24 11.97
C VAL A 131 22.44 17.37 11.48
N ARG A 132 21.74 18.02 12.42
CA ARG A 132 20.86 19.17 12.16
C ARG A 132 21.60 20.34 11.50
N ASP A 133 22.78 20.70 12.00
CA ASP A 133 23.52 21.86 11.52
C ASP A 133 24.08 21.64 10.12
N VAL A 134 24.47 20.41 9.78
CA VAL A 134 24.97 20.05 8.45
C VAL A 134 23.89 20.20 7.38
N LEU A 135 22.63 19.85 7.71
CA LEU A 135 21.50 19.96 6.78
C LEU A 135 20.87 21.35 6.74
N PHE A 136 20.69 21.99 7.90
CA PHE A 136 19.85 23.19 8.04
C PHE A 136 20.60 24.44 8.49
N GLY A 137 21.92 24.37 8.70
CA GLY A 137 22.74 25.50 9.17
C GLY A 137 22.82 26.68 8.20
N ILE A 138 22.38 26.52 6.95
CA ILE A 138 22.30 27.59 5.95
C ILE A 138 20.82 27.93 5.71
N SER A 139 20.31 28.92 6.44
CA SER A 139 18.92 29.39 6.29
C SER A 139 18.79 30.39 5.12
N GLY A 140 18.12 29.98 4.04
CA GLY A 140 17.82 30.86 2.92
C GLY A 140 17.16 30.12 1.77
N VAL A 141 15.84 29.88 1.85
CA VAL A 141 15.09 29.32 0.71
C VAL A 141 14.65 30.47 -0.17
N THR A 142 15.30 30.64 -1.33
CA THR A 142 14.75 31.51 -2.38
C THR A 142 13.46 30.87 -2.90
N PRO A 143 12.34 31.62 -2.96
CA PRO A 143 11.12 31.11 -3.57
C PRO A 143 11.40 30.72 -5.02
N GLU A 144 11.02 29.52 -5.41
CA GLU A 144 11.12 29.04 -6.78
C GLU A 144 9.75 29.02 -7.45
N THR A 145 9.73 29.24 -8.76
CA THR A 145 8.51 29.18 -9.55
C THR A 145 8.61 28.08 -10.59
N TRP A 146 7.55 27.29 -10.69
CA TRP A 146 7.47 26.14 -11.58
C TRP A 146 6.26 26.28 -12.48
N GLU A 147 6.51 26.25 -13.80
CA GLU A 147 5.47 26.18 -14.82
C GLU A 147 5.59 24.84 -15.55
N ALA A 148 4.57 23.99 -15.44
CA ALA A 148 4.53 22.66 -16.04
C ALA A 148 3.37 22.54 -17.02
N TYR A 149 3.50 21.69 -18.04
CA TYR A 149 2.41 21.39 -18.96
C TYR A 149 1.31 20.58 -18.26
N THR A 150 0.05 20.97 -18.45
CA THR A 150 -1.12 20.33 -17.83
C THR A 150 -1.53 19.04 -18.52
N GLY A 151 -1.07 18.84 -19.76
CA GLY A 151 -1.51 17.74 -20.62
C GLY A 151 -2.78 18.02 -21.41
N GLU A 152 -3.44 19.17 -21.21
CA GLU A 152 -4.70 19.55 -21.90
C GLU A 152 -4.55 19.54 -23.43
N LYS A 153 -3.40 20.01 -23.93
CA LYS A 153 -3.09 20.01 -25.36
C LYS A 153 -2.41 18.73 -25.84
N ASN A 154 -1.58 18.13 -24.98
CA ASN A 154 -0.83 16.92 -25.28
C ASN A 154 -0.55 16.16 -23.97
N PHE A 155 -1.24 15.04 -23.77
CA PHE A 155 -1.13 14.21 -22.57
C PHE A 155 0.29 13.62 -22.38
N HIS A 156 1.06 13.37 -23.44
CA HIS A 156 2.46 12.94 -23.34
C HIS A 156 3.38 14.00 -22.69
N GLN A 157 2.96 15.28 -22.65
CA GLN A 157 3.74 16.35 -22.03
C GLN A 157 3.33 16.62 -20.58
N ALA A 158 2.27 15.99 -20.07
CA ALA A 158 1.74 16.26 -18.73
C ALA A 158 2.83 16.12 -17.64
N GLY A 159 3.00 17.18 -16.84
CA GLY A 159 4.01 17.22 -15.75
C GLY A 159 5.43 17.58 -16.20
N ARG A 160 5.70 17.74 -17.50
CA ARG A 160 7.00 18.22 -18.00
C ARG A 160 7.11 19.73 -17.78
N ILE A 161 8.33 20.19 -17.47
CA ILE A 161 8.67 21.59 -17.23
C ILE A 161 8.55 22.39 -18.53
N ALA A 162 7.74 23.45 -18.49
CA ALA A 162 7.63 24.48 -19.51
C ALA A 162 8.54 25.66 -19.20
N LYS A 163 8.55 26.14 -17.94
CA LYS A 163 9.47 27.16 -17.42
C LYS A 163 9.83 26.88 -15.97
N TYR A 164 11.06 27.18 -15.58
CA TYR A 164 11.54 27.17 -14.20
C TYR A 164 12.04 28.57 -13.89
N ASN A 165 11.60 29.24 -12.82
CA ASN A 165 11.99 30.63 -12.52
C ASN A 165 11.86 31.58 -13.72
N ASN A 166 10.82 31.39 -14.54
CA ASN A 166 10.56 32.13 -15.78
C ASN A 166 11.67 32.01 -16.86
N ILE A 167 12.55 31.01 -16.76
CA ILE A 167 13.56 30.65 -17.76
C ILE A 167 13.26 29.30 -18.40
N THR A 168 13.68 29.14 -19.65
CA THR A 168 13.53 27.90 -20.45
C THR A 168 14.87 27.19 -20.68
N THR A 169 15.97 27.83 -20.33
CA THR A 169 17.32 27.27 -20.34
C THR A 169 18.10 27.75 -19.13
N LEU A 170 18.97 26.89 -18.59
CA LEU A 170 19.82 27.19 -17.45
C LEU A 170 20.97 28.11 -17.88
N PRO A 171 21.10 29.33 -17.30
CA PRO A 171 22.15 30.27 -17.70
C PRO A 171 23.57 29.80 -17.34
N GLN A 172 23.71 28.79 -16.48
CA GLN A 172 24.99 28.27 -16.01
C GLN A 172 25.72 27.48 -17.12
N TRP A 173 24.98 26.87 -18.04
CA TRP A 173 25.51 25.95 -19.03
C TRP A 173 25.35 26.48 -20.44
N GLU A 174 26.19 25.99 -21.35
CA GLU A 174 26.01 26.22 -22.79
C GLU A 174 25.13 25.13 -23.40
N ALA A 175 24.56 25.37 -24.58
CA ALA A 175 23.80 24.34 -25.29
C ALA A 175 24.73 23.19 -25.72
N PRO A 176 24.27 21.92 -25.65
CA PRO A 176 22.93 21.46 -25.25
C PRO A 176 22.71 21.28 -23.73
N CYS A 177 23.74 21.43 -22.90
CA CYS A 177 23.71 21.17 -21.45
C CYS A 177 22.74 22.07 -20.66
N ASN A 178 22.36 23.22 -21.19
CA ASN A 178 21.44 24.15 -20.54
C ASN A 178 19.96 23.80 -20.69
N ARG A 179 19.62 22.71 -21.36
CA ARG A 179 18.23 22.33 -21.59
C ARG A 179 17.56 21.85 -20.29
N ILE A 180 16.43 22.48 -19.96
CA ILE A 180 15.53 22.09 -18.87
C ILE A 180 14.11 21.78 -19.36
N VAL A 181 13.68 22.39 -20.46
CA VAL A 181 12.34 22.16 -21.04
C VAL A 181 12.20 20.71 -21.51
N GLY A 182 11.11 20.08 -21.08
CA GLY A 182 10.79 18.67 -21.33
C GLY A 182 11.29 17.71 -20.26
N ALA A 183 12.11 18.17 -19.30
CA ALA A 183 12.40 17.41 -18.08
C ALA A 183 11.26 17.51 -17.08
N THR A 184 11.31 16.73 -16.00
CA THR A 184 10.27 16.70 -14.97
C THR A 184 10.92 16.84 -13.59
N ASP A 185 10.12 17.12 -12.57
CA ASP A 185 10.57 17.09 -11.18
C ASP A 185 10.85 15.67 -10.64
N GLY A 186 10.73 14.65 -11.51
CA GLY A 186 10.84 13.26 -11.12
C GLY A 186 9.65 12.76 -10.32
N LYS A 187 8.43 13.28 -10.53
CA LYS A 187 7.17 12.73 -10.00
C LYS A 187 6.19 12.27 -11.10
N LYS A 188 6.17 12.97 -12.24
CA LYS A 188 5.31 12.69 -13.40
C LYS A 188 6.09 12.87 -14.70
N PHE A 189 5.97 11.95 -15.65
CA PHE A 189 6.78 11.94 -16.89
C PHE A 189 6.02 12.18 -18.21
N GLY A 190 4.73 12.50 -18.14
CA GLY A 190 3.81 12.42 -19.28
C GLY A 190 3.03 11.11 -19.29
N ASN A 191 1.97 10.99 -20.08
CA ASN A 191 1.23 9.74 -20.23
C ASN A 191 1.74 8.97 -21.46
N ASP A 192 1.44 7.68 -21.53
CA ASP A 192 1.74 6.78 -22.65
C ASP A 192 3.22 6.86 -23.09
N LEU A 193 4.12 6.56 -22.16
CA LEU A 193 5.56 6.59 -22.40
C LEU A 193 5.97 5.47 -23.37
N ASP A 194 6.88 5.80 -24.29
CA ASP A 194 7.45 4.80 -25.20
C ASP A 194 8.48 3.92 -24.47
N SER A 195 8.52 2.63 -24.80
CA SER A 195 9.44 1.64 -24.20
C SER A 195 10.94 1.87 -24.49
N ASN A 196 11.29 2.90 -25.26
CA ASN A 196 12.69 3.29 -25.48
C ASN A 196 12.89 4.80 -25.30
N GLU A 197 11.94 5.49 -24.66
CA GLU A 197 12.07 6.91 -24.37
C GLU A 197 13.10 7.12 -23.25
N THR A 198 14.06 8.02 -23.49
CA THR A 198 14.91 8.55 -22.41
C THR A 198 14.14 9.65 -21.70
N LEU A 199 13.91 9.47 -20.41
CA LEU A 199 13.22 10.46 -19.59
C LEU A 199 14.26 11.35 -18.91
N TYR A 200 13.88 12.59 -18.61
CA TYR A 200 14.80 13.56 -18.01
C TYR A 200 14.22 14.08 -16.70
N ILE A 201 15.00 13.97 -15.63
CA ILE A 201 14.67 14.57 -14.33
C ILE A 201 15.48 15.84 -14.12
N PHE A 202 14.88 16.82 -13.46
CA PHE A 202 15.54 18.03 -13.01
C PHE A 202 15.23 18.28 -11.55
N HIS A 203 16.28 18.41 -10.74
CA HIS A 203 16.18 18.89 -9.38
C HIS A 203 17.13 20.06 -9.20
N ARG A 204 16.68 21.13 -8.53
CA ARG A 204 17.48 22.36 -8.35
C ARG A 204 18.85 22.08 -7.73
N ALA A 205 18.93 21.08 -6.84
CA ALA A 205 20.17 20.75 -6.15
C ALA A 205 21.25 20.18 -7.09
N LEU A 206 20.83 19.52 -8.17
CA LEU A 206 21.71 18.94 -9.19
C LEU A 206 22.08 19.94 -10.28
N CYS A 207 21.32 21.04 -10.39
CA CYS A 207 21.55 22.13 -11.35
C CYS A 207 21.73 21.71 -12.83
N ARG A 208 21.23 20.53 -13.22
CA ARG A 208 21.18 20.07 -14.61
C ARG A 208 20.10 19.00 -14.74
N THR A 209 19.76 18.67 -15.98
CA THR A 209 18.91 17.52 -16.26
C THR A 209 19.73 16.23 -16.21
N ILE A 210 19.14 15.18 -15.66
CA ILE A 210 19.71 13.84 -15.58
C ILE A 210 18.85 12.89 -16.44
N PRO A 211 19.44 12.24 -17.46
CA PRO A 211 18.72 11.24 -18.25
C PRO A 211 18.59 9.92 -17.49
N ILE A 212 17.39 9.36 -17.49
CA ILE A 212 17.09 8.01 -17.00
C ILE A 212 16.57 7.15 -18.17
N VAL A 213 16.96 5.88 -18.16
CA VAL A 213 16.64 4.89 -19.20
C VAL A 213 16.13 3.61 -18.56
N GLN A 214 15.37 2.83 -19.31
CA GLN A 214 14.85 1.56 -18.85
C GLN A 214 15.98 0.60 -18.45
N ALA A 215 15.90 0.04 -17.25
CA ALA A 215 16.91 -0.85 -16.67
C ALA A 215 16.72 -2.33 -17.07
N GLY A 216 15.54 -2.71 -17.58
CA GLY A 216 15.23 -4.05 -18.09
C GLY A 216 13.86 -4.14 -18.77
N SER A 217 13.64 -5.16 -19.61
CA SER A 217 12.41 -5.34 -20.41
C SER A 217 11.22 -5.95 -19.65
N GLN A 218 11.42 -6.35 -18.39
CA GLN A 218 10.37 -6.98 -17.59
C GLN A 218 9.60 -5.93 -16.79
N THR A 219 8.29 -5.90 -17.00
CA THR A 219 7.35 -5.17 -16.15
C THR A 219 7.29 -5.87 -14.79
N VAL A 220 7.66 -5.17 -13.73
CA VAL A 220 7.53 -5.63 -12.35
C VAL A 220 6.18 -5.15 -11.83
N SER A 221 5.39 -6.05 -11.24
CA SER A 221 4.15 -5.64 -10.57
C SER A 221 4.49 -5.19 -9.17
N ASP A 222 4.60 -3.89 -8.98
CA ASP A 222 4.68 -3.28 -7.66
C ASP A 222 3.26 -2.86 -7.26
N GLN A 223 2.76 -3.41 -6.15
CA GLN A 223 1.44 -3.05 -5.59
C GLN A 223 0.32 -2.98 -6.63
N TRP A 224 0.19 -4.02 -7.48
CA TRP A 224 -0.92 -4.19 -8.45
C TRP A 224 -0.86 -3.33 -9.72
N LEU A 225 0.13 -2.46 -9.85
CA LEU A 225 0.34 -1.66 -11.06
C LEU A 225 1.50 -2.23 -11.88
N PRO A 226 1.34 -2.40 -13.21
CA PRO A 226 2.46 -2.73 -14.08
C PRO A 226 3.44 -1.55 -14.10
N THR A 227 4.67 -1.79 -13.69
CA THR A 227 5.71 -0.77 -13.61
C THR A 227 6.98 -1.23 -14.32
N THR A 228 7.69 -0.28 -14.90
CA THR A 228 8.94 -0.51 -15.62
C THR A 228 10.07 0.10 -14.81
N PRO A 229 11.15 -0.66 -14.53
CA PRO A 229 12.30 -0.12 -13.83
C PRO A 229 13.13 0.78 -14.76
N TYR A 230 13.52 1.94 -14.26
CA TYR A 230 14.40 2.91 -14.88
C TYR A 230 15.60 3.15 -13.97
N LYS A 231 16.75 3.43 -14.57
CA LYS A 231 17.99 3.81 -13.89
C LYS A 231 18.59 5.04 -14.55
N ILE A 232 19.52 5.70 -13.86
CA ILE A 232 20.31 6.77 -14.50
C ILE A 232 21.13 6.16 -15.64
N LEU A 233 21.15 6.85 -16.79
CA LEU A 233 21.97 6.45 -17.92
C LEU A 233 23.46 6.34 -17.50
N ASP A 234 24.11 5.23 -17.85
CA ASP A 234 25.42 4.88 -17.26
C ASP A 234 26.53 5.93 -17.49
N ASN A 235 26.50 6.64 -18.62
CA ASN A 235 27.46 7.71 -18.96
C ASN A 235 26.94 9.12 -18.63
N ALA A 236 25.84 9.27 -17.89
CA ALA A 236 25.24 10.57 -17.58
C ALA A 236 26.17 11.48 -16.77
N LEU A 237 26.94 10.89 -15.85
CA LEU A 237 27.90 11.58 -14.97
C LEU A 237 29.35 11.47 -15.46
N ASP A 238 29.60 10.92 -16.65
CA ASP A 238 30.92 10.95 -17.25
C ASP A 238 31.34 12.38 -17.56
N ASN A 239 32.63 12.68 -17.40
CA ASN A 239 33.14 14.01 -17.71
C ASN A 239 33.16 14.29 -19.22
N GLY A 240 33.39 15.55 -19.60
CA GLY A 240 33.38 15.99 -20.99
C GLY A 240 34.47 15.40 -21.89
N GLU A 241 35.50 14.78 -21.30
CA GLU A 241 36.56 14.08 -22.04
C GLU A 241 36.14 12.67 -22.43
N ARG A 242 35.40 11.97 -21.55
CA ARG A 242 34.89 10.62 -21.77
C ARG A 242 33.55 10.61 -22.51
N ASN A 243 32.70 11.60 -22.28
CA ASN A 243 31.44 11.81 -22.97
C ASN A 243 31.38 13.21 -23.58
N LEU A 244 31.55 13.32 -24.91
CA LEU A 244 31.56 14.61 -25.61
C LEU A 244 30.27 15.42 -25.42
N GLU A 245 29.12 14.78 -25.19
CA GLU A 245 27.86 15.48 -24.93
C GLU A 245 27.89 16.25 -23.60
N ASN A 246 28.71 15.79 -22.65
CA ASN A 246 28.90 16.42 -21.36
C ASN A 246 30.00 17.51 -21.37
N LYS A 247 30.63 17.81 -22.51
CA LYS A 247 31.70 18.82 -22.61
C LYS A 247 31.27 20.21 -22.15
N CYS A 248 30.00 20.58 -22.38
CA CYS A 248 29.46 21.86 -21.94
C CYS A 248 29.19 21.97 -20.43
N TYR A 249 29.35 20.88 -19.65
CA TYR A 249 29.38 20.94 -18.19
C TYR A 249 30.77 21.24 -17.62
N CYS A 250 31.82 21.20 -18.43
CA CYS A 250 33.17 21.53 -17.98
C CYS A 250 33.38 23.04 -17.87
N LEU A 251 34.08 23.48 -16.83
CA LEU A 251 34.30 24.90 -16.54
C LEU A 251 35.60 25.37 -17.20
N ASN A 252 35.50 26.32 -18.13
CA ASN A 252 36.65 26.86 -18.87
C ASN A 252 37.52 25.79 -19.55
N GLY A 253 36.92 24.67 -19.96
CA GLY A 253 37.61 23.54 -20.57
C GLY A 253 38.24 22.56 -19.58
N ASN A 254 38.21 22.84 -18.27
CA ASN A 254 38.66 21.93 -17.23
C ASN A 254 37.45 21.11 -16.74
N CYS A 255 37.58 19.78 -16.82
CA CYS A 255 36.57 18.86 -16.35
C CYS A 255 37.02 18.22 -15.04
N LEU A 256 36.10 18.06 -14.08
CA LEU A 256 36.32 17.17 -12.94
C LEU A 256 36.45 15.70 -13.43
N PRO A 257 37.01 14.79 -12.62
CA PRO A 257 37.03 13.37 -12.95
C PRO A 257 35.61 12.83 -13.24
N SER A 258 35.51 11.83 -14.14
CA SER A 258 34.22 11.16 -14.41
C SER A 258 33.56 10.64 -13.14
N GLY A 259 32.22 10.74 -13.10
CA GLY A 259 31.40 10.41 -11.93
C GLY A 259 31.01 11.61 -11.08
N LEU A 260 31.44 12.82 -11.44
CA LEU A 260 31.16 14.07 -10.73
C LEU A 260 30.39 15.07 -11.58
N ILE A 261 29.39 15.69 -10.96
CA ILE A 261 28.67 16.86 -11.46
C ILE A 261 29.25 18.08 -10.74
N ASP A 262 29.93 18.96 -11.47
CA ASP A 262 30.43 20.22 -10.92
C ASP A 262 29.26 21.21 -10.73
N LEU A 263 29.06 21.70 -9.51
CA LEU A 263 27.98 22.62 -9.17
C LEU A 263 28.46 24.06 -8.92
N LYS A 264 29.73 24.36 -9.19
CA LYS A 264 30.36 25.65 -8.85
C LYS A 264 29.61 26.87 -9.38
N LYS A 265 29.14 26.82 -10.63
CA LYS A 265 28.34 27.91 -11.24
C LYS A 265 26.95 28.09 -10.63
N CYS A 266 26.44 27.10 -9.92
CA CYS A 266 25.07 27.09 -9.39
C CYS A 266 25.01 27.54 -7.93
N TYR A 267 26.10 27.34 -7.19
CA TYR A 267 26.21 27.66 -5.76
C TYR A 267 27.19 28.81 -5.51
N TYR A 268 27.01 29.95 -6.18
CA TYR A 268 27.78 31.19 -5.91
C TYR A 268 29.31 31.04 -5.97
N GLU A 269 29.82 30.22 -6.89
CA GLU A 269 31.24 29.86 -7.06
C GLU A 269 31.82 28.98 -5.93
N PHE A 270 30.98 28.41 -5.07
CA PHE A 270 31.40 27.39 -4.11
C PHE A 270 31.66 26.06 -4.82
N SER A 271 32.84 25.49 -4.60
CA SER A 271 33.30 24.29 -5.29
C SER A 271 32.73 23.04 -4.63
N VAL A 272 31.48 22.73 -4.98
CA VAL A 272 30.73 21.55 -4.55
C VAL A 272 30.47 20.68 -5.76
N ALA A 273 30.54 19.35 -5.59
CA ALA A 273 30.22 18.39 -6.62
C ALA A 273 29.29 17.29 -6.12
N VAL A 274 28.46 16.78 -7.03
CA VAL A 274 27.58 15.62 -6.78
C VAL A 274 28.11 14.38 -7.48
N SER A 275 28.03 13.22 -6.82
CA SER A 275 28.37 11.91 -7.37
C SER A 275 27.32 10.87 -6.99
N TYR A 276 27.51 9.62 -7.46
CA TYR A 276 26.89 8.48 -6.79
C TYR A 276 27.50 8.25 -5.40
N PRO A 277 26.78 7.60 -4.47
CA PRO A 277 27.33 7.20 -3.18
C PRO A 277 28.61 6.36 -3.30
N HIS A 278 29.57 6.62 -2.42
CA HIS A 278 30.90 6.05 -2.40
C HIS A 278 31.64 6.15 -3.74
N PHE A 279 31.33 7.16 -4.55
CA PHE A 279 31.84 7.32 -5.91
C PHE A 279 31.59 6.09 -6.81
N TYR A 280 30.47 5.38 -6.61
CA TYR A 280 30.05 4.31 -7.52
C TYR A 280 30.00 4.81 -8.98
N LYS A 281 30.49 3.99 -9.92
CA LYS A 281 30.73 4.36 -11.35
C LYS A 281 31.66 5.56 -11.59
N GLY A 282 32.29 6.12 -10.56
CA GLY A 282 33.27 7.19 -10.68
C GLY A 282 34.64 6.72 -11.14
N HIS A 283 35.49 7.67 -11.51
CA HIS A 283 36.88 7.38 -11.87
C HIS A 283 37.67 6.87 -10.66
N HIS A 284 38.54 5.87 -10.85
CA HIS A 284 39.28 5.22 -9.76
C HIS A 284 40.08 6.18 -8.88
N SER A 285 40.58 7.28 -9.45
CA SER A 285 41.31 8.32 -8.72
C SER A 285 40.52 8.96 -7.57
N LEU A 286 39.18 8.87 -7.59
CA LEU A 286 38.31 9.39 -6.51
C LEU A 286 38.43 8.58 -5.21
N LEU A 287 38.87 7.32 -5.30
CA LEU A 287 39.05 6.43 -4.15
C LEU A 287 40.50 6.39 -3.66
N GLU A 288 41.45 6.94 -4.41
CA GLU A 288 42.88 6.83 -4.10
C GLU A 288 43.29 7.64 -2.86
N ASN A 289 42.62 8.75 -2.59
CA ASN A 289 43.01 9.72 -1.56
C ASN A 289 42.11 9.71 -0.31
N VAL A 290 41.09 8.85 -0.29
CA VAL A 290 40.14 8.72 0.82
C VAL A 290 39.89 7.25 1.14
N ASP A 291 40.24 6.83 2.36
CA ASP A 291 39.99 5.48 2.87
C ASP A 291 38.59 5.38 3.50
N GLY A 292 37.98 4.19 3.44
CA GLY A 292 36.67 3.90 4.06
C GLY A 292 35.46 4.03 3.13
N LEU A 293 35.68 4.18 1.82
CA LEU A 293 34.61 4.20 0.81
C LEU A 293 34.47 2.82 0.13
N GLU A 294 33.26 2.26 0.10
CA GLU A 294 32.96 0.93 -0.46
C GLU A 294 31.87 1.00 -1.54
N PRO A 295 32.20 1.31 -2.81
CA PRO A 295 31.20 1.39 -3.87
C PRO A 295 30.53 0.04 -4.15
N ASN A 296 29.19 0.01 -4.13
CA ASN A 296 28.38 -1.20 -4.33
C ASN A 296 27.18 -0.91 -5.23
N SER A 297 26.98 -1.69 -6.29
CA SER A 297 25.88 -1.48 -7.24
C SER A 297 24.49 -1.66 -6.61
N SER A 298 24.32 -2.66 -5.75
CA SER A 298 23.02 -2.94 -5.12
C SER A 298 22.62 -1.90 -4.08
N LEU A 299 23.59 -1.16 -3.53
CA LEU A 299 23.33 -0.12 -2.53
C LEU A 299 23.35 1.29 -3.12
N HIS A 300 24.13 1.55 -4.17
CA HIS A 300 24.43 2.92 -4.63
C HIS A 300 23.90 3.25 -6.02
N GLU A 301 23.17 2.32 -6.67
CA GLU A 301 22.43 2.62 -7.90
C GLU A 301 21.08 3.26 -7.58
N SER A 302 20.72 4.29 -8.35
CA SER A 302 19.42 4.97 -8.28
C SER A 302 18.42 4.31 -9.22
N GLU A 303 17.20 4.10 -8.75
CA GLU A 303 16.15 3.42 -9.51
C GLU A 303 14.78 4.11 -9.38
N TRP A 304 13.98 3.99 -10.43
CA TRP A 304 12.59 4.45 -10.52
C TRP A 304 11.72 3.34 -11.08
N HIS A 305 10.55 3.12 -10.50
CA HIS A 305 9.53 2.21 -11.02
C HIS A 305 8.38 3.06 -11.55
N ILE A 306 8.20 3.04 -12.87
CA ILE A 306 7.28 3.96 -13.56
C ILE A 306 6.18 3.15 -14.22
N ASN A 307 4.92 3.49 -13.95
CA ASN A 307 3.81 2.98 -14.75
C ASN A 307 3.82 3.68 -16.12
N MET A 308 4.05 2.94 -17.20
CA MET A 308 4.28 3.52 -18.54
C MET A 308 3.06 4.24 -19.12
N GLU A 309 1.84 3.81 -18.80
CA GLU A 309 0.59 4.38 -19.32
C GLU A 309 0.25 5.71 -18.63
N ALA A 310 0.30 5.73 -17.30
CA ALA A 310 0.06 6.94 -16.52
C ALA A 310 1.30 7.83 -16.41
N GLY A 311 2.50 7.32 -16.69
CA GLY A 311 3.82 7.92 -16.42
C GLY A 311 3.95 8.54 -15.04
N VAL A 312 3.39 7.85 -14.05
CA VAL A 312 3.53 8.14 -12.62
C VAL A 312 4.53 7.15 -12.04
N ILE A 313 5.31 7.61 -11.07
CA ILE A 313 6.20 6.73 -10.32
C ILE A 313 5.39 6.01 -9.25
N THR A 314 5.64 4.72 -9.10
CA THR A 314 5.12 3.94 -7.97
C THR A 314 6.13 3.90 -6.84
N ASN A 315 7.36 3.52 -7.15
CA ASN A 315 8.43 3.41 -6.16
C ASN A 315 9.70 4.02 -6.74
N CYS A 316 10.55 4.57 -5.89
CA CYS A 316 11.87 5.01 -6.29
C CYS A 316 12.83 4.98 -5.11
N SER A 317 14.10 4.79 -5.42
CA SER A 317 15.20 5.02 -4.49
C SER A 317 16.25 5.85 -5.22
N ILE A 318 16.24 7.16 -4.96
CA ILE A 318 17.08 8.14 -5.63
C ILE A 318 18.26 8.47 -4.72
N LYS A 319 19.48 8.20 -5.19
CA LYS A 319 20.70 8.27 -4.39
C LYS A 319 21.72 9.24 -4.97
N PHE A 320 22.18 10.19 -4.17
CA PHE A 320 23.23 11.14 -4.54
C PHE A 320 24.14 11.48 -3.37
N GLN A 321 25.43 11.64 -3.65
CA GLN A 321 26.45 12.06 -2.69
C GLN A 321 26.93 13.47 -2.99
N PHE A 322 27.14 14.26 -1.94
CA PHE A 322 27.68 15.61 -1.98
C PHE A 322 29.14 15.61 -1.51
N ASN A 323 29.96 16.36 -2.26
CA ASN A 323 31.40 16.42 -2.08
C ASN A 323 31.89 17.86 -2.15
N LEU A 324 32.94 18.20 -1.38
CA LEU A 324 33.70 19.43 -1.56
C LEU A 324 34.83 19.18 -2.55
N VAL A 325 35.03 20.09 -3.49
CA VAL A 325 36.15 20.06 -4.44
C VAL A 325 37.12 21.16 -4.03
N LEU A 326 38.27 20.79 -3.48
CA LEU A 326 39.23 21.73 -2.94
C LEU A 326 40.47 21.74 -3.83
N GLU A 327 40.72 22.87 -4.48
CA GLU A 327 41.83 23.11 -5.40
C GLU A 327 42.77 24.12 -4.76
N ASN A 328 44.00 23.69 -4.43
CA ASN A 328 45.06 24.59 -3.98
C ASN A 328 44.67 25.44 -2.74
N VAL A 329 44.43 24.82 -1.58
CA VAL A 329 44.09 25.52 -0.31
C VAL A 329 45.28 25.72 0.63
N ASP A 330 46.50 25.59 0.10
CA ASP A 330 47.76 25.61 0.85
C ASP A 330 48.09 26.97 1.49
N ASP A 331 47.51 28.04 0.94
CA ASP A 331 47.76 29.43 1.37
C ASP A 331 47.09 29.79 2.72
N ILE A 332 46.16 28.96 3.20
CA ILE A 332 45.41 29.18 4.43
C ILE A 332 45.92 28.23 5.50
N THR A 333 46.23 28.80 6.67
CA THR A 333 46.85 28.06 7.77
C THR A 333 45.92 26.92 8.24
N GLY A 334 46.43 25.69 8.26
CA GLY A 334 45.69 24.49 8.68
C GLY A 334 44.95 23.75 7.56
N CYS A 335 44.75 24.37 6.39
CA CYS A 335 43.99 23.76 5.29
C CYS A 335 44.84 22.97 4.29
N HIS A 336 46.17 23.06 4.35
CA HIS A 336 47.09 22.39 3.41
C HIS A 336 46.80 20.89 3.15
N PRO A 337 46.46 20.04 4.15
CA PRO A 337 46.13 18.63 3.92
C PRO A 337 44.92 18.39 3.00
N PHE A 338 44.06 19.40 2.83
CA PHE A 338 42.89 19.35 1.95
C PHE A 338 43.17 19.82 0.52
N SER A 339 44.41 20.22 0.21
CA SER A 339 44.76 20.74 -1.12
C SER A 339 44.67 19.67 -2.19
N ASN A 340 43.93 19.96 -3.27
CA ASN A 340 43.68 19.05 -4.40
C ASN A 340 42.96 17.76 -3.97
N LEU A 341 42.05 17.85 -3.00
CA LEU A 341 41.27 16.74 -2.47
C LEU A 341 39.77 16.94 -2.75
N ILE A 342 39.11 15.84 -3.13
CA ILE A 342 37.65 15.77 -3.20
C ILE A 342 37.17 15.10 -1.93
N VAL A 343 36.50 15.86 -1.08
CA VAL A 343 36.11 15.43 0.27
C VAL A 343 34.66 14.99 0.24
N PRO A 344 34.35 13.70 0.47
CA PRO A 344 32.97 13.25 0.62
C PRO A 344 32.39 13.78 1.94
N VAL A 345 31.19 14.36 1.88
CA VAL A 345 30.54 14.96 3.06
C VAL A 345 29.39 14.08 3.53
N ALA A 346 28.47 13.79 2.61
CA ALA A 346 27.24 13.07 2.91
C ALA A 346 26.64 12.48 1.65
N TRP A 347 25.82 11.45 1.78
CA TRP A 347 24.93 11.00 0.73
C TRP A 347 23.50 10.83 1.23
N LEU A 348 22.57 10.99 0.31
CA LEU A 348 21.14 10.96 0.57
C LEU A 348 20.51 9.83 -0.24
N GLU A 349 19.57 9.12 0.36
CA GLU A 349 18.61 8.26 -0.31
C GLU A 349 17.21 8.86 -0.12
N VAL A 350 16.62 9.31 -1.22
CA VAL A 350 15.22 9.74 -1.25
C VAL A 350 14.39 8.56 -1.72
N MET A 351 13.54 8.06 -0.83
CA MET A 351 12.57 7.02 -1.13
C MET A 351 11.18 7.62 -1.15
N MET A 352 10.33 7.11 -2.04
CA MET A 352 8.92 7.42 -1.99
C MET A 352 8.20 6.32 -1.22
N ILE A 353 7.60 6.67 -0.09
CA ILE A 353 6.68 5.78 0.62
C ILE A 353 5.28 6.29 0.33
N PHE A 354 4.48 5.40 -0.25
CA PHE A 354 3.08 5.71 -0.53
C PHE A 354 2.37 6.10 0.75
N HIS A 355 1.78 7.29 0.75
CA HIS A 355 0.99 7.74 1.87
C HIS A 355 -0.22 6.80 2.02
N PRO A 356 -0.73 6.62 3.24
CA PRO A 356 -2.04 6.02 3.49
C PRO A 356 -3.20 6.60 2.66
N ASP A 357 -3.02 7.81 2.12
CA ASP A 357 -4.02 8.47 1.27
C ASP A 357 -3.71 8.40 -0.24
N GLY A 358 -2.76 7.56 -0.71
CA GLY A 358 -2.54 7.29 -2.15
C GLY A 358 -3.74 6.64 -2.84
N ILE A 359 -3.84 6.65 -4.18
CA ILE A 359 -5.00 6.02 -4.87
C ILE A 359 -5.08 4.51 -4.59
N VAL A 360 -3.96 3.79 -4.69
CA VAL A 360 -3.88 2.33 -4.44
C VAL A 360 -4.15 2.02 -2.98
N SER A 361 -3.53 2.81 -2.11
CA SER A 361 -3.82 2.91 -0.69
C SER A 361 -5.32 3.09 -0.46
N ARG A 362 -5.97 4.15 -0.94
CA ARG A 362 -7.38 4.51 -0.66
C ARG A 362 -8.34 3.37 -0.99
N PHE A 363 -8.10 2.61 -2.07
CA PHE A 363 -8.89 1.42 -2.41
C PHE A 363 -8.82 0.31 -1.33
N TRP A 364 -7.76 0.27 -0.53
CA TRP A 364 -7.55 -0.63 0.59
C TRP A 364 -7.91 -0.01 1.96
N TYR A 365 -7.53 1.26 2.26
CA TYR A 365 -7.81 1.96 3.53
C TYR A 365 -9.29 2.28 3.74
N ASN A 366 -9.96 2.72 2.67
CA ASN A 366 -11.37 3.06 2.69
C ASN A 366 -12.05 2.13 1.69
N SER A 367 -12.61 1.04 2.20
CA SER A 367 -13.21 0.05 1.32
C SER A 367 -14.36 0.71 0.56
N ASP A 368 -14.13 0.95 -0.73
CA ASP A 368 -15.15 1.43 -1.68
C ASP A 368 -16.30 0.42 -1.89
N VAL A 369 -16.28 -0.68 -1.14
CA VAL A 369 -17.27 -1.74 -1.06
C VAL A 369 -18.28 -1.38 0.03
N HIS A 370 -19.46 -0.93 -0.38
CA HIS A 370 -20.57 -0.70 0.55
C HIS A 370 -21.20 -2.03 0.94
N LEU A 371 -20.75 -2.60 2.06
CA LEU A 371 -21.40 -3.74 2.67
C LEU A 371 -22.62 -3.27 3.46
N THR A 372 -23.73 -3.94 3.25
CA THR A 372 -24.97 -3.70 3.99
C THR A 372 -25.27 -4.92 4.86
N MET A 373 -25.56 -4.68 6.14
CA MET A 373 -26.01 -5.70 7.07
C MET A 373 -27.51 -5.54 7.33
N ASN A 374 -28.27 -6.55 6.94
CA ASN A 374 -29.71 -6.65 7.15
C ASN A 374 -29.96 -7.57 8.35
N VAL A 375 -30.47 -7.03 9.46
CA VAL A 375 -30.70 -7.78 10.70
C VAL A 375 -32.18 -8.09 10.87
N TYR A 376 -32.50 -9.35 11.12
CA TYR A 376 -33.85 -9.85 11.37
C TYR A 376 -33.91 -10.40 12.79
N ILE A 377 -34.90 -9.94 13.55
CA ILE A 377 -35.03 -10.22 14.99
C ILE A 377 -36.23 -11.13 15.21
N PHE A 378 -36.07 -12.12 16.09
CA PHE A 378 -37.15 -13.02 16.50
C PHE A 378 -37.94 -12.41 17.68
N ASN A 379 -39.02 -11.68 17.38
CA ASN A 379 -39.92 -11.10 18.37
C ASN A 379 -40.81 -12.17 19.02
N ILE A 380 -40.93 -12.17 20.34
CA ILE A 380 -41.75 -13.15 21.09
C ILE A 380 -43.19 -12.64 21.18
N THR A 381 -44.16 -13.47 20.79
CA THR A 381 -45.58 -13.07 20.75
C THR A 381 -46.43 -13.62 21.90
N ASN A 382 -45.92 -14.60 22.65
CA ASN A 382 -46.66 -15.29 23.73
C ASN A 382 -45.83 -15.40 25.03
N LYS A 383 -45.29 -14.26 25.50
CA LYS A 383 -44.38 -14.23 26.66
C LYS A 383 -45.02 -14.81 27.93
N ASP A 384 -46.28 -14.51 28.20
CA ASP A 384 -46.95 -14.86 29.46
C ASP A 384 -47.32 -16.35 29.47
N GLU A 385 -47.81 -16.88 28.35
CA GLU A 385 -48.15 -18.28 28.16
C GLU A 385 -46.91 -19.19 28.21
N PHE A 386 -45.80 -18.74 27.60
CA PHE A 386 -44.53 -19.47 27.65
C PHE A 386 -43.94 -19.52 29.06
N LEU A 387 -43.88 -18.39 29.77
CA LEU A 387 -43.36 -18.36 31.14
C LEU A 387 -44.23 -19.14 32.13
N ALA A 388 -45.52 -19.32 31.83
CA ALA A 388 -46.42 -20.18 32.57
C ALA A 388 -46.26 -21.69 32.25
N GLY A 389 -45.43 -22.05 31.26
CA GLY A 389 -45.24 -23.43 30.80
C GLY A 389 -46.44 -24.00 30.04
N GLN A 390 -47.30 -23.15 29.48
CA GLN A 390 -48.54 -23.56 28.80
C GLN A 390 -48.35 -23.77 27.29
N GLU A 391 -47.49 -22.98 26.67
CA GLU A 391 -47.22 -23.01 25.24
C GLU A 391 -45.71 -22.99 24.95
N LYS A 392 -45.34 -23.41 23.73
CA LYS A 392 -43.99 -23.23 23.17
C LYS A 392 -43.75 -21.78 22.79
N LEU A 393 -42.50 -21.35 22.67
CA LEU A 393 -42.18 -19.98 22.24
C LEU A 393 -42.65 -19.73 20.80
N LYS A 394 -43.48 -18.69 20.60
CA LYS A 394 -43.95 -18.25 19.28
C LYS A 394 -43.18 -17.02 18.84
N PHE A 395 -42.46 -17.16 17.74
CA PHE A 395 -41.70 -16.08 17.13
C PHE A 395 -42.43 -15.44 15.96
N GLN A 396 -42.28 -14.12 15.87
CA GLN A 396 -42.55 -13.33 14.69
C GLN A 396 -41.23 -12.71 14.22
N GLU A 397 -40.81 -12.99 13.00
CA GLU A 397 -39.66 -12.33 12.39
C GLU A 397 -39.96 -10.85 12.12
N VAL A 398 -39.11 -9.97 12.61
CA VAL A 398 -39.21 -8.51 12.42
C VAL A 398 -37.92 -7.99 11.82
N GLY A 399 -38.02 -7.29 10.68
CA GLY A 399 -36.88 -6.74 9.96
C GLY A 399 -37.15 -6.54 8.46
N PRO A 400 -36.11 -6.25 7.66
CA PRO A 400 -34.73 -6.04 8.09
C PRO A 400 -34.52 -4.69 8.79
N TYR A 401 -33.65 -4.68 9.79
CA TYR A 401 -32.99 -3.50 10.32
C TYR A 401 -31.63 -3.36 9.64
N VAL A 402 -31.49 -2.32 8.81
CA VAL A 402 -30.43 -2.18 7.81
C VAL A 402 -29.36 -1.21 8.28
N TYR A 403 -28.12 -1.69 8.31
CA TYR A 403 -26.93 -0.94 8.66
C TYR A 403 -25.91 -1.00 7.52
N ARG A 404 -25.20 0.09 7.27
CA ARG A 404 -24.05 0.11 6.37
C ARG A 404 -22.78 -0.11 7.18
N GLU A 405 -21.99 -1.10 6.79
CA GLU A 405 -20.66 -1.32 7.35
C GLU A 405 -19.66 -0.41 6.62
N GLU A 406 -19.03 0.49 7.36
CA GLU A 406 -17.87 1.26 6.93
C GLU A 406 -16.62 0.63 7.53
N ALA A 407 -15.73 0.14 6.67
CA ALA A 407 -14.53 -0.54 7.09
C ALA A 407 -13.31 0.37 6.89
N ILE A 408 -12.66 0.70 8.00
CA ILE A 408 -11.54 1.63 8.08
C ILE A 408 -10.35 0.88 8.69
N HIS A 409 -9.18 1.04 8.11
CA HIS A 409 -7.94 0.54 8.69
C HIS A 409 -7.13 1.72 9.24
N HIS A 410 -6.63 1.62 10.47
CA HIS A 410 -5.73 2.58 11.12
C HIS A 410 -4.35 1.97 11.37
N ASP A 411 -3.37 2.80 11.76
CA ASP A 411 -2.03 2.38 12.22
C ASP A 411 -1.30 1.43 11.26
N ILE A 412 -1.25 1.81 9.98
CA ILE A 412 -0.77 0.91 8.93
C ILE A 412 0.74 0.92 8.80
N THR A 413 1.29 -0.29 8.79
CA THR A 413 2.73 -0.54 8.70
C THR A 413 2.97 -1.56 7.60
N PHE A 414 3.81 -1.22 6.61
CA PHE A 414 4.22 -2.13 5.55
C PHE A 414 5.51 -2.85 5.96
N ASN A 415 5.47 -4.18 5.96
CA ASN A 415 6.61 -5.05 6.28
C ASN A 415 7.13 -5.67 4.98
N HIS A 416 7.94 -4.91 4.24
CA HIS A 416 8.42 -5.30 2.90
C HIS A 416 9.21 -6.61 2.89
N ASP A 417 10.09 -6.81 3.86
CA ASP A 417 10.90 -8.03 3.98
C ASP A 417 10.04 -9.30 4.11
N GLU A 418 8.86 -9.18 4.71
CA GLU A 418 7.90 -10.27 4.90
C GLU A 418 6.80 -10.29 3.84
N GLY A 419 6.70 -9.26 2.99
CA GLY A 419 5.62 -9.08 2.02
C GLY A 419 4.24 -8.95 2.68
N THR A 420 4.15 -8.29 3.83
CA THR A 420 2.90 -8.13 4.59
C THR A 420 2.58 -6.66 4.92
N VAL A 421 1.32 -6.41 5.28
CA VAL A 421 0.80 -5.12 5.73
C VAL A 421 0.04 -5.34 7.04
N SER A 422 0.45 -4.67 8.10
CA SER A 422 -0.22 -4.67 9.40
C SER A 422 -1.10 -3.44 9.56
N SER A 423 -2.27 -3.60 10.18
CA SER A 423 -3.24 -2.52 10.41
C SER A 423 -4.15 -2.81 11.60
N SER A 424 -4.73 -1.77 12.20
CA SER A 424 -5.79 -1.85 13.19
C SER A 424 -7.16 -1.74 12.48
N PRO A 425 -7.92 -2.84 12.26
CA PRO A 425 -9.18 -2.78 11.54
C PRO A 425 -10.32 -2.25 12.42
N ARG A 426 -11.16 -1.39 11.86
CA ARG A 426 -12.37 -0.86 12.50
C ARG A 426 -13.55 -0.98 11.54
N TYR A 427 -14.63 -1.63 11.98
CA TYR A 427 -15.85 -1.79 11.20
C TYR A 427 -16.99 -1.04 11.90
N ALA A 428 -17.29 0.17 11.42
CA ALA A 428 -18.34 1.00 11.98
C ALA A 428 -19.68 0.70 11.30
N LEU A 429 -20.75 0.58 12.09
CA LEU A 429 -22.10 0.34 11.58
C LEU A 429 -22.89 1.64 11.59
N HIS A 430 -23.36 2.06 10.41
CA HIS A 430 -24.13 3.28 10.23
C HIS A 430 -25.57 2.93 9.89
N TRP A 431 -26.52 3.45 10.67
CA TRP A 431 -27.94 3.33 10.37
C TRP A 431 -28.29 4.01 9.04
N VAL A 432 -29.06 3.34 8.19
CA VAL A 432 -29.46 3.84 6.86
C VAL A 432 -30.98 4.05 6.82
N PRO A 433 -31.50 5.25 7.17
CA PRO A 433 -32.93 5.48 7.33
C PRO A 433 -33.78 5.09 6.10
N GLU A 434 -33.26 5.31 4.90
CA GLU A 434 -33.95 5.09 3.63
C GLU A 434 -34.18 3.62 3.29
N LEU A 435 -33.38 2.70 3.84
CA LEU A 435 -33.52 1.25 3.63
C LEU A 435 -34.36 0.58 4.72
N ASN A 436 -34.70 1.32 5.78
CA ASN A 436 -35.41 0.82 6.93
C ASN A 436 -36.90 1.22 6.89
N LYS A 437 -37.78 0.23 7.01
CA LYS A 437 -39.23 0.49 7.23
C LYS A 437 -39.54 0.77 8.70
N GLY A 438 -38.79 0.12 9.60
CA GLY A 438 -38.88 0.32 11.06
C GLY A 438 -37.90 1.38 11.57
N LYS A 439 -37.92 1.65 12.87
CA LYS A 439 -36.99 2.52 13.57
C LYS A 439 -36.17 1.72 14.57
N GLU A 440 -34.94 2.16 14.85
CA GLU A 440 -34.13 1.57 15.92
C GLU A 440 -34.80 1.64 17.31
N ASN A 441 -35.75 2.57 17.50
CA ASN A 441 -36.52 2.73 18.72
C ASN A 441 -37.82 1.91 18.73
N ASP A 442 -38.06 1.05 17.74
CA ASP A 442 -39.21 0.14 17.77
C ASP A 442 -39.06 -0.83 18.94
N THR A 443 -40.08 -0.90 19.79
CA THR A 443 -40.10 -1.79 20.96
C THR A 443 -40.61 -3.17 20.57
N LEU A 444 -39.84 -4.19 20.91
CA LEU A 444 -40.14 -5.59 20.71
C LEU A 444 -40.11 -6.32 22.06
N VAL A 445 -40.76 -7.48 22.13
CA VAL A 445 -40.74 -8.37 23.28
C VAL A 445 -39.63 -9.40 23.05
N LEU A 446 -38.53 -9.26 23.78
CA LEU A 446 -37.26 -9.95 23.50
C LEU A 446 -36.72 -10.66 24.74
N PRO A 447 -35.88 -11.71 24.55
CA PRO A 447 -35.18 -12.34 25.65
C PRO A 447 -34.26 -11.35 26.37
N HIS A 448 -34.23 -11.39 27.69
CA HIS A 448 -33.28 -10.61 28.48
C HIS A 448 -31.88 -11.22 28.37
N LEU A 449 -31.13 -10.84 27.32
CA LEU A 449 -29.83 -11.44 26.96
C LEU A 449 -28.86 -11.55 28.13
N ALA A 450 -28.60 -10.45 28.83
CA ALA A 450 -27.62 -10.43 29.92
C ALA A 450 -27.99 -11.40 31.05
N MET A 451 -29.24 -11.36 31.54
CA MET A 451 -29.78 -12.30 32.52
C MET A 451 -29.65 -13.76 32.09
N LEU A 452 -30.13 -14.12 30.88
CA LEU A 452 -30.13 -15.51 30.42
C LEU A 452 -28.72 -16.07 30.24
N LEU A 453 -27.82 -15.30 29.60
CA LEU A 453 -26.42 -15.69 29.41
C LEU A 453 -25.68 -15.78 30.75
N PHE A 454 -25.93 -14.86 31.68
CA PHE A 454 -25.33 -14.87 33.01
C PHE A 454 -25.83 -16.06 33.84
N CYS A 455 -27.13 -16.36 33.83
CA CYS A 455 -27.71 -17.51 34.52
C CYS A 455 -27.16 -18.83 33.95
N SER A 456 -27.08 -18.97 32.63
CA SER A 456 -26.53 -20.17 31.98
C SER A 456 -25.05 -20.36 32.33
N LYS A 457 -24.26 -19.27 32.33
CA LYS A 457 -22.82 -19.32 32.67
C LYS A 457 -22.58 -19.66 34.14
N PHE A 458 -23.38 -19.08 35.04
CA PHE A 458 -23.19 -19.15 36.49
C PHE A 458 -24.21 -20.04 37.19
N TYR A 459 -24.79 -21.01 36.49
CA TYR A 459 -25.86 -21.87 37.03
C TYR A 459 -25.52 -22.51 38.38
N TYR A 460 -24.25 -22.83 38.64
CA TYR A 460 -23.78 -23.37 39.93
C TYR A 460 -24.01 -22.42 41.14
N LEU A 461 -24.35 -21.16 40.89
CA LEU A 461 -24.75 -20.14 41.87
C LEU A 461 -26.27 -19.92 41.87
N ASN A 462 -27.07 -20.94 41.54
CA ASN A 462 -28.53 -20.85 41.40
C ASN A 462 -29.24 -20.11 42.55
N LEU A 463 -28.96 -20.43 43.81
CA LEU A 463 -29.60 -19.79 44.97
C LEU A 463 -29.28 -18.27 45.08
N PRO A 464 -28.00 -17.85 45.07
CA PRO A 464 -27.66 -16.42 44.96
C PRO A 464 -28.26 -15.72 43.75
N LEU A 465 -28.29 -16.38 42.59
CA LEU A 465 -28.85 -15.83 41.35
C LEU A 465 -30.35 -15.60 41.46
N THR A 466 -31.12 -16.59 41.94
CA THR A 466 -32.55 -16.44 42.20
C THR A 466 -32.83 -15.29 43.16
N ALA A 467 -32.08 -15.19 44.26
CA ALA A 467 -32.22 -14.07 45.20
C ALA A 467 -31.94 -12.71 44.53
N PHE A 468 -30.91 -12.64 43.70
CA PHE A 468 -30.56 -11.43 42.95
C PHE A 468 -31.66 -11.03 41.95
N ILE A 469 -32.16 -11.98 41.15
CA ILE A 469 -33.23 -11.75 40.18
C ILE A 469 -34.50 -11.20 40.87
N LEU A 470 -34.87 -11.80 42.01
CA LEU A 470 -36.02 -11.36 42.79
C LEU A 470 -35.82 -9.95 43.37
N GLN A 471 -34.60 -9.64 43.83
CA GLN A 471 -34.25 -8.32 44.35
C GLN A 471 -34.28 -7.23 43.27
N THR A 472 -33.75 -7.52 42.09
CA THR A 472 -33.73 -6.58 40.96
C THR A 472 -35.06 -6.52 40.22
N LYS A 473 -35.99 -7.44 40.52
CA LYS A 473 -37.27 -7.62 39.81
C LYS A 473 -37.07 -7.83 38.31
N SER A 474 -36.02 -8.56 37.95
CA SER A 474 -35.68 -8.83 36.56
C SER A 474 -36.56 -9.94 35.98
N SER A 475 -36.93 -9.78 34.71
CA SER A 475 -37.72 -10.76 33.95
C SER A 475 -36.86 -11.37 32.84
N PRO A 476 -37.00 -12.67 32.55
CA PRO A 476 -36.25 -13.33 31.46
C PRO A 476 -36.70 -12.90 30.05
N ILE A 477 -37.88 -12.31 29.93
CA ILE A 477 -38.41 -11.70 28.71
C ILE A 477 -38.80 -10.25 29.04
N VAL A 478 -38.37 -9.31 28.20
CA VAL A 478 -38.47 -7.88 28.44
C VAL A 478 -38.88 -7.14 27.18
N GLU A 479 -39.57 -6.02 27.35
CA GLU A 479 -39.84 -5.08 26.26
C GLU A 479 -38.63 -4.16 26.09
N GLN A 480 -38.01 -4.19 24.92
CA GLN A 480 -36.79 -3.45 24.62
C GLN A 480 -36.81 -2.92 23.19
N THR A 481 -36.14 -1.81 22.98
CA THR A 481 -35.94 -1.29 21.64
C THR A 481 -34.96 -2.17 20.87
N VAL A 482 -35.10 -2.18 19.54
CA VAL A 482 -34.14 -2.82 18.63
C VAL A 482 -32.72 -2.35 18.91
N LYS A 483 -32.53 -1.04 19.15
CA LYS A 483 -31.24 -0.45 19.48
C LYS A 483 -30.63 -1.04 20.74
N GLU A 484 -31.41 -1.13 21.82
CA GLU A 484 -30.95 -1.67 23.10
C GLU A 484 -30.58 -3.15 22.97
N PHE A 485 -31.34 -3.93 22.20
CA PHE A 485 -31.06 -5.35 22.00
C PHE A 485 -29.79 -5.60 21.17
N LEU A 486 -29.61 -4.83 20.09
CA LEU A 486 -28.47 -4.99 19.18
C LEU A 486 -27.18 -4.34 19.71
N PHE A 487 -27.26 -3.13 20.28
CA PHE A 487 -26.11 -2.34 20.70
C PHE A 487 -25.92 -2.25 22.23
N GLY A 488 -26.83 -2.85 22.98
CA GLY A 488 -26.75 -2.95 24.43
C GLY A 488 -27.32 -1.76 25.17
N TYR A 489 -27.62 -2.01 26.44
CA TYR A 489 -28.09 -1.05 27.43
C TYR A 489 -27.50 -1.42 28.80
N GLU A 490 -27.44 -0.44 29.70
CA GLU A 490 -27.02 -0.66 31.08
C GLU A 490 -28.05 -1.51 31.82
N ASN A 491 -27.58 -2.54 32.51
CA ASN A 491 -28.46 -3.40 33.31
C ASN A 491 -27.73 -3.99 34.52
N ALA A 492 -28.52 -4.40 35.51
CA ALA A 492 -28.02 -4.85 36.81
C ALA A 492 -27.06 -6.06 36.71
N PHE A 493 -27.23 -6.95 35.72
CA PHE A 493 -26.36 -8.12 35.55
C PHE A 493 -24.97 -7.74 35.06
N ILE A 494 -24.88 -6.77 34.15
CA ILE A 494 -23.60 -6.27 33.65
C ILE A 494 -22.92 -5.41 34.72
N GLU A 495 -23.66 -4.57 35.44
CA GLU A 495 -23.11 -3.77 36.54
C GLU A 495 -22.49 -4.67 37.64
N VAL A 496 -23.20 -5.73 38.04
CA VAL A 496 -22.68 -6.70 39.01
C VAL A 496 -21.52 -7.50 38.44
N GLY A 497 -21.63 -7.94 37.18
CA GLY A 497 -20.56 -8.65 36.48
C GLY A 497 -19.27 -7.82 36.41
N HIS A 498 -19.39 -6.53 36.09
CA HIS A 498 -18.28 -5.59 36.03
C HIS A 498 -17.63 -5.39 37.41
N LYS A 499 -18.44 -5.25 38.47
CA LYS A 499 -17.93 -5.09 39.85
C LYS A 499 -17.24 -6.34 40.38
N LEU A 500 -17.77 -7.53 40.11
CA LEU A 500 -17.24 -8.79 40.62
C LEU A 500 -16.09 -9.35 39.77
N PHE A 501 -16.13 -9.11 38.46
CA PHE A 501 -15.18 -9.66 37.49
C PHE A 501 -14.65 -8.58 36.52
N PRO A 502 -14.01 -7.50 37.02
CA PRO A 502 -13.64 -6.34 36.20
C PRO A 502 -12.63 -6.65 35.08
N TYR A 503 -11.80 -7.68 35.26
CA TYR A 503 -10.86 -8.13 34.22
C TYR A 503 -11.53 -8.88 33.07
N TRP A 504 -12.71 -9.45 33.30
CA TRP A 504 -13.44 -10.25 32.33
C TRP A 504 -14.57 -9.46 31.66
N ILE A 505 -15.42 -8.82 32.46
CA ILE A 505 -16.52 -7.94 32.01
C ILE A 505 -16.05 -6.51 32.18
N LYS A 506 -15.37 -5.98 31.16
CA LYS A 506 -14.80 -4.60 31.17
C LYS A 506 -15.75 -3.55 30.58
N PHE A 507 -16.92 -3.99 30.11
CA PHE A 507 -17.91 -3.19 29.41
C PHE A 507 -19.13 -2.92 30.28
N ASP A 508 -19.75 -1.76 30.07
CA ASP A 508 -20.89 -1.29 30.88
C ASP A 508 -22.26 -1.75 30.31
N LYS A 509 -22.27 -2.24 29.07
CA LYS A 509 -23.46 -2.70 28.35
C LYS A 509 -23.16 -3.94 27.51
N VAL A 510 -24.19 -4.71 27.19
CA VAL A 510 -24.10 -5.88 26.31
C VAL A 510 -25.22 -5.85 25.29
N GLY A 511 -24.83 -5.83 24.02
CA GLY A 511 -25.70 -6.09 22.87
C GLY A 511 -25.04 -7.09 21.92
N ILE A 512 -25.84 -7.70 21.05
CA ILE A 512 -25.35 -8.74 20.13
C ILE A 512 -24.28 -8.16 19.19
N LEU A 513 -24.61 -7.07 18.47
CA LEU A 513 -23.69 -6.45 17.51
C LEU A 513 -22.57 -5.69 18.21
N ASP A 514 -22.87 -5.02 19.32
CA ASP A 514 -21.87 -4.26 20.11
C ASP A 514 -20.69 -5.13 20.55
N ARG A 515 -20.93 -6.41 20.85
CA ARG A 515 -19.86 -7.35 21.23
C ARG A 515 -19.24 -8.09 20.04
N VAL A 516 -20.03 -8.42 19.00
CA VAL A 516 -19.52 -9.09 17.77
C VAL A 516 -18.58 -8.18 16.96
N TYR A 517 -18.84 -6.87 16.97
CA TYR A 517 -18.09 -5.84 16.24
C TYR A 517 -17.06 -5.11 17.12
N ASP A 518 -16.77 -5.60 18.31
CA ASP A 518 -15.75 -5.01 19.17
C ASP A 518 -14.36 -5.37 18.64
N HIS A 519 -13.70 -4.38 18.03
CA HIS A 519 -12.37 -4.50 17.44
C HIS A 519 -11.29 -3.71 18.19
N GLU A 520 -11.58 -3.28 19.42
CA GLU A 520 -10.66 -2.45 20.18
C GLU A 520 -9.34 -3.21 20.47
N GLY A 521 -8.23 -2.64 20.02
CA GLY A 521 -6.88 -3.20 20.20
C GLY A 521 -6.52 -4.35 19.27
N ASP A 522 -7.35 -4.68 18.28
CA ASP A 522 -7.03 -5.72 17.30
C ASP A 522 -5.99 -5.24 16.27
N VAL A 523 -5.11 -6.14 15.84
CA VAL A 523 -4.12 -5.94 14.77
C VAL A 523 -4.27 -7.05 13.72
N ALA A 524 -4.57 -6.65 12.49
CA ALA A 524 -4.67 -7.52 11.33
C ALA A 524 -3.44 -7.36 10.44
N THR A 525 -2.72 -8.46 10.17
CA THR A 525 -1.61 -8.51 9.20
C THR A 525 -2.03 -9.33 7.99
N THR A 526 -2.03 -8.72 6.81
CA THR A 526 -2.40 -9.35 5.54
C THR A 526 -1.22 -9.39 4.58
N TYR A 527 -1.22 -10.34 3.65
CA TYR A 527 -0.20 -10.40 2.60
C TYR A 527 -0.39 -9.25 1.62
N SER A 528 0.68 -8.50 1.35
CA SER A 528 0.67 -7.39 0.39
C SER A 528 0.55 -7.89 -1.05
N GLY A 529 1.10 -9.07 -1.33
CA GLY A 529 1.23 -9.64 -2.67
C GLY A 529 2.59 -9.43 -3.32
N GLU A 530 3.48 -8.65 -2.67
CA GLU A 530 4.84 -8.33 -3.14
C GLU A 530 5.67 -9.61 -3.36
N LEU A 531 5.66 -10.52 -2.39
CA LEU A 531 6.36 -11.80 -2.51
C LEU A 531 5.54 -12.87 -3.24
N ASN A 532 4.21 -12.81 -3.15
CA ASN A 532 3.32 -13.78 -3.79
C ASN A 532 1.95 -13.19 -4.10
N ARG A 533 1.73 -12.89 -5.40
CA ARG A 533 0.49 -12.32 -5.91
C ARG A 533 -0.76 -13.19 -5.65
N HIS A 534 -0.64 -14.49 -5.42
CA HIS A 534 -1.79 -15.36 -5.16
C HIS A 534 -2.32 -15.22 -3.73
N LYS A 535 -1.48 -14.79 -2.78
CA LYS A 535 -1.85 -14.67 -1.36
C LYS A 535 -2.35 -13.29 -0.97
N THR A 536 -2.23 -12.32 -1.86
CA THR A 536 -2.53 -10.92 -1.57
C THR A 536 -3.95 -10.69 -1.05
N GLY A 537 -4.06 -9.83 -0.04
CA GLY A 537 -5.32 -9.54 0.66
C GLY A 537 -5.77 -10.63 1.64
N LEU A 538 -5.05 -11.75 1.75
CA LEU A 538 -5.35 -12.80 2.71
C LEU A 538 -4.60 -12.56 4.03
N PHE A 539 -5.15 -13.04 5.14
CA PHE A 539 -4.51 -12.96 6.45
C PHE A 539 -3.21 -13.76 6.51
N ALA A 540 -2.15 -13.11 6.98
CA ALA A 540 -0.96 -13.77 7.50
C ALA A 540 -1.16 -14.06 8.99
N THR A 541 -1.54 -13.05 9.76
CA THR A 541 -1.83 -13.17 11.19
C THR A 541 -2.96 -12.24 11.64
N TYR A 542 -3.66 -12.61 12.71
CA TYR A 542 -4.57 -11.74 13.44
C TYR A 542 -4.15 -11.72 14.91
N ASN A 543 -3.99 -10.54 15.50
CA ASN A 543 -3.41 -10.32 16.82
C ASN A 543 -2.08 -11.08 17.00
N ASN A 544 -1.19 -10.98 16.00
CA ASN A 544 0.12 -11.65 15.92
C ASN A 544 0.10 -13.19 15.87
N HIS A 545 -1.06 -13.81 15.65
CA HIS A 545 -1.16 -15.26 15.49
C HIS A 545 -1.76 -15.66 14.14
N SER A 546 -1.19 -16.68 13.50
CA SER A 546 -1.76 -17.33 12.30
C SER A 546 -2.94 -18.26 12.62
N TYR A 547 -3.30 -18.35 13.90
CA TYR A 547 -4.36 -19.18 14.43
C TYR A 547 -5.20 -18.43 15.46
N VAL A 548 -6.45 -18.83 15.64
CA VAL A 548 -7.27 -18.38 16.77
C VAL A 548 -6.99 -19.24 18.00
N PRO A 549 -6.72 -18.65 19.18
CA PRO A 549 -6.37 -19.42 20.38
C PRO A 549 -7.54 -20.25 20.93
N HIS A 550 -8.74 -20.04 20.39
CA HIS A 550 -9.97 -20.68 20.84
C HIS A 550 -10.17 -22.09 20.31
N TRP A 551 -9.39 -22.59 19.35
CA TRP A 551 -9.55 -23.97 18.87
C TRP A 551 -8.22 -24.72 18.95
N ASP A 552 -8.29 -26.04 19.05
CA ASP A 552 -7.12 -26.89 18.89
C ASP A 552 -6.81 -27.10 17.39
N PRO A 553 -5.53 -27.26 17.00
CA PRO A 553 -5.19 -27.62 15.63
C PRO A 553 -5.87 -28.93 15.18
N PRO A 554 -6.29 -29.07 13.91
CA PRO A 554 -6.13 -28.11 12.81
C PRO A 554 -7.24 -27.04 12.71
N CYS A 555 -8.21 -27.03 13.62
CA CYS A 555 -9.41 -26.19 13.55
C CYS A 555 -9.14 -24.68 13.73
N ASN A 556 -7.98 -24.33 14.24
CA ASN A 556 -7.63 -22.97 14.64
C ASN A 556 -6.97 -22.13 13.56
N ASN A 557 -6.53 -22.71 12.44
CA ASN A 557 -5.80 -21.96 11.42
C ASN A 557 -6.68 -20.90 10.74
N ILE A 558 -6.16 -19.68 10.64
CA ILE A 558 -6.76 -18.57 9.88
C ILE A 558 -5.85 -18.05 8.78
N GLU A 559 -4.58 -18.47 8.72
CA GLU A 559 -3.67 -18.05 7.66
C GLU A 559 -4.23 -18.42 6.28
N GLY A 560 -4.17 -17.47 5.35
CA GLY A 560 -4.70 -17.64 3.99
C GLY A 560 -6.21 -17.46 3.87
N SER A 561 -6.91 -17.10 4.96
CA SER A 561 -8.31 -16.69 4.88
C SER A 561 -8.44 -15.23 4.47
N SER A 562 -9.54 -14.90 3.81
CA SER A 562 -9.93 -13.55 3.41
C SER A 562 -10.61 -12.80 4.56
N ASP A 563 -10.58 -11.47 4.54
CA ASP A 563 -11.47 -10.64 5.36
C ASP A 563 -12.92 -10.60 4.82
N GLY A 564 -13.26 -11.39 3.80
CA GLY A 564 -14.60 -11.41 3.21
C GLY A 564 -14.87 -10.27 2.23
N LYS A 565 -13.87 -9.48 1.83
CA LYS A 565 -13.98 -8.49 0.75
C LYS A 565 -13.18 -8.86 -0.49
N LYS A 566 -12.02 -9.48 -0.27
CA LYS A 566 -11.10 -9.89 -1.31
C LYS A 566 -10.47 -11.24 -1.00
N PHE A 567 -10.50 -12.13 -1.97
CA PHE A 567 -9.78 -13.40 -1.95
C PHE A 567 -8.46 -13.27 -2.75
N GLY A 568 -7.64 -14.31 -2.66
CA GLY A 568 -6.39 -14.42 -3.42
C GLY A 568 -6.63 -14.41 -4.93
N ASN A 569 -5.60 -14.08 -5.70
CA ASN A 569 -5.68 -14.02 -7.16
C ASN A 569 -5.47 -15.38 -7.82
N ASP A 570 -5.90 -15.46 -9.09
CA ASP A 570 -5.79 -16.65 -9.96
C ASP A 570 -6.42 -17.90 -9.32
N ILE A 571 -7.64 -17.74 -8.80
CA ILE A 571 -8.42 -18.82 -8.18
C ILE A 571 -8.76 -19.88 -9.22
N LYS A 572 -8.53 -21.15 -8.89
CA LYS A 572 -8.90 -22.28 -9.75
C LYS A 572 -10.34 -22.70 -9.53
N ALA A 573 -10.94 -23.32 -10.54
CA ALA A 573 -12.34 -23.72 -10.53
C ALA A 573 -12.71 -24.66 -9.37
N ASP A 574 -11.81 -25.54 -8.94
CA ASP A 574 -12.02 -26.53 -7.87
C ASP A 574 -11.45 -26.09 -6.50
N GLN A 575 -10.89 -24.89 -6.43
CA GLN A 575 -10.24 -24.38 -5.23
C GLN A 575 -11.27 -23.96 -4.18
N LYS A 576 -11.14 -24.47 -2.94
CA LYS A 576 -11.87 -23.91 -1.80
C LYS A 576 -11.22 -22.59 -1.37
N ILE A 577 -12.05 -21.61 -1.05
CA ILE A 577 -11.63 -20.33 -0.47
C ILE A 577 -12.21 -20.23 0.93
N ALA A 578 -11.66 -19.39 1.79
CA ALA A 578 -12.21 -19.20 3.14
C ALA A 578 -12.14 -17.74 3.53
N PHE A 579 -13.05 -17.31 4.41
CA PHE A 579 -12.96 -16.00 5.05
C PHE A 579 -12.99 -16.14 6.57
N TYR A 580 -12.44 -15.14 7.25
CA TYR A 580 -12.43 -15.02 8.69
C TYR A 580 -12.88 -13.62 9.10
N ARG A 581 -13.77 -13.56 10.09
CA ARG A 581 -14.14 -12.36 10.85
C ARG A 581 -14.14 -12.74 12.32
N LYS A 582 -13.75 -11.81 13.19
CA LYS A 582 -13.70 -12.01 14.66
C LYS A 582 -15.01 -12.60 15.20
N GLY A 583 -16.14 -12.03 14.78
CA GLY A 583 -17.48 -12.49 15.15
C GLY A 583 -17.82 -13.93 14.80
N VAL A 584 -17.14 -14.50 13.79
CA VAL A 584 -17.38 -15.87 13.31
C VAL A 584 -16.45 -16.88 13.99
N CYS A 585 -15.41 -16.43 14.70
CA CYS A 585 -14.57 -17.24 15.59
C CYS A 585 -13.75 -18.37 14.92
N ARG A 586 -13.78 -18.51 13.59
CA ARG A 586 -12.92 -19.41 12.79
C ARG A 586 -12.98 -19.06 11.31
N ALA A 587 -12.04 -19.56 10.52
CA ALA A 587 -12.13 -19.50 9.07
C ALA A 587 -13.30 -20.39 8.56
N LEU A 588 -14.20 -19.81 7.77
CA LEU A 588 -15.29 -20.51 7.12
C LEU A 588 -14.96 -20.80 5.66
N PRO A 589 -14.76 -22.08 5.28
CA PRO A 589 -14.55 -22.44 3.89
C PRO A 589 -15.84 -22.34 3.06
N LEU A 590 -15.66 -21.88 1.82
CA LEU A 590 -16.63 -21.83 0.75
C LEU A 590 -16.18 -22.78 -0.36
N LYS A 591 -17.13 -23.50 -0.95
CA LYS A 591 -16.91 -24.35 -2.13
C LYS A 591 -17.50 -23.69 -3.37
N THR A 592 -16.88 -23.95 -4.52
CA THR A 592 -17.49 -23.55 -5.79
C THR A 592 -18.81 -24.30 -6.00
N VAL A 593 -19.79 -23.65 -6.63
CA VAL A 593 -21.04 -24.26 -7.08
C VAL A 593 -20.83 -24.99 -8.41
N SER A 594 -20.03 -24.40 -9.30
CA SER A 594 -19.76 -24.90 -10.65
C SER A 594 -18.32 -24.58 -11.06
N SER A 595 -17.74 -25.40 -11.94
CA SER A 595 -16.45 -25.10 -12.55
C SER A 595 -16.53 -24.05 -13.67
N GLU A 596 -17.73 -23.66 -14.08
CA GLU A 596 -17.96 -22.65 -15.11
C GLU A 596 -18.11 -21.25 -14.50
N THR A 597 -17.58 -20.25 -15.19
CA THR A 597 -17.72 -18.84 -14.77
C THR A 597 -19.06 -18.26 -15.24
N ILE A 598 -19.70 -17.49 -14.38
CA ILE A 598 -20.90 -16.70 -14.66
C ILE A 598 -20.49 -15.24 -14.86
N ASP A 599 -21.01 -14.59 -15.91
CA ASP A 599 -20.78 -13.17 -16.15
C ASP A 599 -21.67 -12.33 -15.21
N ILE A 600 -21.03 -11.59 -14.32
CA ILE A 600 -21.67 -10.67 -13.40
C ILE A 600 -21.13 -9.27 -13.68
N TYR A 601 -22.00 -8.39 -14.18
CA TYR A 601 -21.68 -7.00 -14.53
C TYR A 601 -20.49 -6.85 -15.52
N GLY A 602 -20.31 -7.81 -16.42
CA GLY A 602 -19.24 -7.82 -17.43
C GLY A 602 -17.97 -8.57 -17.00
N LEU A 603 -17.93 -9.08 -15.77
CA LEU A 603 -16.81 -9.81 -15.19
C LEU A 603 -17.11 -11.30 -15.08
N PRO A 604 -16.20 -12.20 -15.51
CA PRO A 604 -16.35 -13.62 -15.25
C PRO A 604 -16.15 -13.90 -13.76
N THR A 605 -17.04 -14.69 -13.16
CA THR A 605 -17.00 -15.00 -11.72
C THR A 605 -17.29 -16.46 -11.44
N PHE A 606 -16.66 -17.03 -10.43
CA PHE A 606 -17.10 -18.28 -9.83
C PHE A 606 -18.11 -17.98 -8.73
N GLN A 607 -19.18 -18.77 -8.69
CA GLN A 607 -20.14 -18.73 -7.59
C GLN A 607 -19.69 -19.68 -6.50
N TYR A 608 -19.56 -19.16 -5.29
CA TYR A 608 -19.20 -19.88 -4.09
C TYR A 608 -20.37 -19.95 -3.13
N LYS A 609 -20.46 -21.05 -2.37
CA LYS A 609 -21.42 -21.21 -1.27
C LYS A 609 -20.83 -22.01 -0.11
N PHE A 610 -21.48 -21.96 1.04
CA PHE A 610 -21.12 -22.84 2.16
C PHE A 610 -21.48 -24.29 1.87
N GLU A 611 -20.80 -25.21 2.54
CA GLU A 611 -21.26 -26.60 2.63
C GLU A 611 -22.40 -26.71 3.65
N ASP A 612 -23.38 -27.56 3.39
CA ASP A 612 -24.56 -27.71 4.25
C ASP A 612 -24.18 -28.09 5.70
N ASN A 613 -23.05 -28.80 5.86
CA ASN A 613 -22.46 -29.22 7.12
C ASN A 613 -21.23 -28.39 7.54
N ILE A 614 -21.16 -27.11 7.18
CA ILE A 614 -20.03 -26.21 7.51
C ILE A 614 -19.71 -26.14 9.02
N PHE A 615 -20.75 -26.26 9.86
CA PHE A 615 -20.66 -26.25 11.32
C PHE A 615 -20.46 -27.65 11.93
N ASP A 616 -20.08 -28.65 11.13
CA ASP A 616 -19.79 -29.99 11.62
C ASP A 616 -18.76 -29.95 12.75
N ASN A 617 -19.04 -30.74 13.79
CA ASN A 617 -18.31 -30.79 15.05
C ASN A 617 -17.45 -32.06 15.18
N GLY A 618 -17.22 -32.76 14.06
CA GLY A 618 -16.52 -34.05 14.04
C GLY A 618 -17.42 -35.27 13.80
N LYS A 619 -18.74 -35.08 13.73
CA LYS A 619 -19.71 -36.16 13.46
C LYS A 619 -19.55 -36.74 12.05
N PHE A 620 -19.33 -35.88 11.05
CA PHE A 620 -19.17 -36.30 9.66
C PHE A 620 -17.73 -36.23 9.16
N ASN A 621 -16.97 -35.22 9.58
CA ASN A 621 -15.57 -35.05 9.20
C ASN A 621 -14.69 -35.10 10.45
N GLU A 622 -13.89 -36.16 10.59
CA GLU A 622 -13.01 -36.35 11.74
C GLU A 622 -12.05 -35.17 12.00
N ARG A 623 -11.67 -34.40 10.97
CA ARG A 623 -10.83 -33.20 11.13
C ARG A 623 -11.50 -32.08 11.92
N ASN A 624 -12.84 -32.09 12.01
CA ASN A 624 -13.63 -31.10 12.71
C ASN A 624 -13.87 -31.45 14.19
N LYS A 625 -13.34 -32.57 14.70
CA LYS A 625 -13.50 -32.98 16.11
C LYS A 625 -13.04 -31.90 17.10
N CYS A 626 -12.05 -31.08 16.73
CA CYS A 626 -11.58 -29.97 17.54
C CYS A 626 -12.60 -28.83 17.73
N PHE A 627 -13.70 -28.80 16.96
CA PHE A 627 -14.83 -27.89 17.22
C PHE A 627 -15.76 -28.39 18.34
N CYS A 628 -15.63 -29.65 18.76
CA CYS A 628 -16.33 -30.17 19.93
C CYS A 628 -15.45 -30.10 21.17
N LYS A 629 -15.59 -29.03 21.96
CA LYS A 629 -14.82 -28.84 23.21
C LYS A 629 -15.38 -29.60 24.41
N ARG A 630 -16.68 -29.86 24.42
CA ARG A 630 -17.40 -30.45 25.56
C ARG A 630 -18.13 -31.70 25.11
N SER A 631 -18.18 -32.69 25.99
CA SER A 631 -18.96 -33.92 25.79
C SER A 631 -20.20 -33.88 26.68
N PRO A 632 -21.41 -34.08 26.15
CA PRO A 632 -21.72 -34.27 24.72
C PRO A 632 -21.53 -32.99 23.88
N CYS A 633 -21.20 -33.16 22.60
CA CYS A 633 -21.09 -32.05 21.66
C CYS A 633 -22.45 -31.39 21.41
N LEU A 634 -22.45 -30.09 21.06
CA LEU A 634 -23.64 -29.43 20.52
C LEU A 634 -24.09 -30.09 19.21
N PRO A 635 -25.35 -29.88 18.76
CA PRO A 635 -25.81 -30.36 17.45
C PRO A 635 -24.89 -29.89 16.30
N ASN A 636 -24.71 -30.72 15.28
CA ASN A 636 -23.69 -30.52 14.22
C ASN A 636 -23.95 -29.35 13.26
N THR A 637 -25.02 -28.60 13.45
CA THR A 637 -25.35 -27.38 12.71
C THR A 637 -25.17 -26.12 13.54
N ILE A 638 -24.67 -26.27 14.77
CA ILE A 638 -24.43 -25.20 15.72
C ILE A 638 -22.94 -25.12 15.99
N GLN A 639 -22.36 -23.95 15.73
CA GLN A 639 -20.98 -23.65 16.09
C GLN A 639 -20.96 -22.83 17.37
N GLU A 640 -20.36 -23.37 18.43
CA GLU A 640 -20.12 -22.60 19.65
C GLU A 640 -19.11 -21.48 19.39
N ILE A 641 -19.41 -20.26 19.82
CA ILE A 641 -18.47 -19.11 19.75
C ILE A 641 -18.22 -18.48 21.12
N SER A 642 -18.52 -19.22 22.20
CA SER A 642 -18.45 -18.72 23.57
C SER A 642 -17.12 -18.05 23.89
N ASP A 643 -15.98 -18.65 23.54
CA ASP A 643 -14.67 -18.10 23.88
C ASP A 643 -14.31 -16.83 23.09
N CYS A 644 -14.89 -16.65 21.91
CA CYS A 644 -14.79 -15.40 21.14
C CYS A 644 -15.81 -14.35 21.63
N PHE A 645 -16.84 -14.77 22.36
CA PHE A 645 -17.90 -13.93 22.90
C PHE A 645 -17.79 -13.80 24.42
N TYR A 646 -16.59 -13.49 24.91
CA TYR A 646 -16.29 -13.26 26.33
C TYR A 646 -16.70 -14.44 27.23
N GLY A 647 -16.67 -15.68 26.75
CA GLY A 647 -17.06 -16.86 27.50
C GLY A 647 -18.55 -17.02 27.78
N PHE A 648 -19.42 -16.13 27.27
CA PHE A 648 -20.87 -16.28 27.36
C PHE A 648 -21.37 -17.31 26.34
N PRO A 649 -22.38 -18.11 26.69
CA PRO A 649 -22.76 -19.27 25.88
C PRO A 649 -23.59 -18.85 24.65
N VAL A 650 -22.90 -18.56 23.55
CA VAL A 650 -23.48 -18.10 22.27
C VAL A 650 -23.00 -19.01 21.13
N GLY A 651 -23.86 -19.24 20.15
CA GLY A 651 -23.55 -20.08 18.99
C GLY A 651 -24.10 -19.55 17.68
N LEU A 652 -23.47 -19.95 16.59
CA LEU A 652 -23.86 -19.63 15.22
C LEU A 652 -24.56 -20.80 14.54
N SER A 653 -25.51 -20.49 13.65
CA SER A 653 -26.18 -21.46 12.78
C SER A 653 -26.56 -20.81 11.45
N PHE A 654 -27.14 -21.58 10.54
CA PHE A 654 -27.90 -20.98 9.44
C PHE A 654 -29.24 -20.41 9.94
N PRO A 655 -29.81 -19.42 9.23
CA PRO A 655 -31.11 -18.85 9.58
C PRO A 655 -32.20 -19.92 9.72
N HIS A 656 -33.07 -19.74 10.70
CA HIS A 656 -34.17 -20.65 11.04
C HIS A 656 -33.73 -22.10 11.31
N PHE A 657 -32.47 -22.28 11.74
CA PHE A 657 -31.83 -23.59 11.90
C PHE A 657 -31.87 -24.44 10.61
N MET A 658 -31.75 -23.80 9.45
CA MET A 658 -31.66 -24.51 8.17
C MET A 658 -30.54 -25.56 8.19
N ASN A 659 -30.79 -26.72 7.58
CA ASN A 659 -29.94 -27.93 7.60
C ASN A 659 -29.82 -28.64 8.97
N GLY A 660 -30.41 -28.09 10.04
CA GLY A 660 -30.43 -28.70 11.37
C GLY A 660 -31.56 -29.72 11.57
N ASP A 661 -31.33 -30.63 12.52
CA ASP A 661 -32.31 -31.63 12.95
C ASP A 661 -33.60 -30.95 13.47
N ASP A 662 -34.74 -31.63 13.31
CA ASP A 662 -36.05 -31.06 13.67
C ASP A 662 -36.15 -30.71 15.17
N ASP A 663 -35.43 -31.42 16.04
CA ASP A 663 -35.34 -31.16 17.49
C ASP A 663 -34.89 -29.73 17.83
N LEU A 664 -34.13 -29.07 16.96
CA LEU A 664 -33.74 -27.66 17.15
C LEU A 664 -34.92 -26.69 16.95
N ARG A 665 -35.90 -27.08 16.15
CA ARG A 665 -37.08 -26.28 15.80
C ARG A 665 -38.29 -26.66 16.64
N GLU A 666 -38.35 -27.89 17.16
CA GLU A 666 -39.49 -28.37 17.97
C GLU A 666 -39.90 -27.44 19.12
N PRO A 667 -39.00 -26.75 19.86
CA PRO A 667 -39.39 -25.85 20.95
C PRO A 667 -40.05 -24.54 20.51
N PHE A 668 -40.09 -24.28 19.20
CA PHE A 668 -40.44 -22.98 18.64
C PHE A 668 -41.55 -23.10 17.59
N GLU A 669 -42.43 -22.11 17.58
CA GLU A 669 -43.35 -21.86 16.47
C GLU A 669 -42.92 -20.59 15.73
N GLY A 670 -43.06 -20.58 14.40
CA GLY A 670 -42.73 -19.41 13.56
C GLY A 670 -41.35 -19.46 12.88
N LEU A 671 -40.54 -20.49 13.13
CA LEU A 671 -39.31 -20.75 12.36
C LEU A 671 -39.65 -21.47 11.04
N ASN A 672 -39.21 -20.92 9.91
CA ASN A 672 -39.51 -21.44 8.58
C ASN A 672 -38.25 -21.45 7.68
N PRO A 673 -37.41 -22.50 7.73
CA PRO A 673 -36.21 -22.58 6.92
C PRO A 673 -36.54 -22.67 5.42
N ASP A 674 -35.97 -21.75 4.63
CA ASP A 674 -36.20 -21.62 3.19
C ASP A 674 -34.83 -21.45 2.50
N PRO A 675 -34.35 -22.43 1.72
CA PRO A 675 -33.06 -22.35 1.04
C PRO A 675 -32.91 -21.14 0.12
N GLU A 676 -33.99 -20.68 -0.53
CA GLU A 676 -33.90 -19.51 -1.42
C GLU A 676 -33.64 -18.21 -0.64
N LYS A 677 -34.13 -18.14 0.60
CA LYS A 677 -33.96 -16.97 1.47
C LYS A 677 -32.75 -17.07 2.39
N HIS A 678 -32.37 -18.28 2.79
CA HIS A 678 -31.44 -18.50 3.90
C HIS A 678 -30.09 -19.10 3.47
N ASP A 679 -29.93 -19.53 2.22
CA ASP A 679 -28.62 -19.95 1.71
C ASP A 679 -27.72 -18.74 1.39
N SER A 680 -26.42 -18.96 1.49
CA SER A 680 -25.39 -17.93 1.27
C SER A 680 -24.66 -18.18 -0.04
N TYR A 681 -24.33 -17.10 -0.75
CA TYR A 681 -23.54 -17.18 -1.97
C TYR A 681 -22.62 -15.98 -2.14
N VAL A 682 -21.53 -16.17 -2.85
CA VAL A 682 -20.56 -15.10 -3.18
C VAL A 682 -20.06 -15.30 -4.61
N HIS A 683 -20.08 -14.24 -5.41
CA HIS A 683 -19.49 -14.25 -6.75
C HIS A 683 -18.10 -13.62 -6.71
N VAL A 684 -17.08 -14.40 -7.06
CA VAL A 684 -15.69 -13.97 -7.00
C VAL A 684 -15.08 -14.01 -8.38
N ASN A 685 -14.47 -12.90 -8.83
CA ASN A 685 -13.69 -12.90 -10.06
C ASN A 685 -12.40 -13.71 -9.85
N PRO A 686 -12.14 -14.76 -10.64
CA PRO A 686 -11.03 -15.68 -10.37
C PRO A 686 -9.66 -15.04 -10.55
N ASN A 687 -9.50 -14.14 -11.52
CA ASN A 687 -8.19 -13.53 -11.81
C ASN A 687 -7.79 -12.58 -10.69
N THR A 688 -8.73 -11.75 -10.23
CA THR A 688 -8.46 -10.66 -9.29
C THR A 688 -8.87 -10.95 -7.86
N GLY A 689 -9.60 -12.04 -7.59
CA GLY A 689 -10.10 -12.41 -6.27
C GLY A 689 -11.14 -11.45 -5.66
N TYR A 690 -11.57 -10.41 -6.38
CA TYR A 690 -12.59 -9.48 -5.88
C TYR A 690 -13.99 -10.08 -5.92
N ILE A 691 -14.77 -9.76 -4.88
CA ILE A 691 -16.19 -10.07 -4.84
C ILE A 691 -16.93 -9.04 -5.72
N THR A 692 -17.75 -9.51 -6.66
CA THR A 692 -18.59 -8.64 -7.49
C THR A 692 -19.96 -8.40 -6.87
N THR A 693 -20.53 -9.46 -6.31
CA THR A 693 -21.78 -9.47 -5.55
C THR A 693 -21.80 -10.67 -4.61
N GLY A 694 -22.56 -10.61 -3.53
CA GLY A 694 -22.70 -11.72 -2.61
C GLY A 694 -23.64 -11.41 -1.45
N SER A 695 -24.12 -12.47 -0.81
CA SER A 695 -24.98 -12.41 0.36
C SER A 695 -24.62 -13.58 1.30
N VAL A 696 -24.11 -13.23 2.48
CA VAL A 696 -23.70 -14.18 3.53
C VAL A 696 -24.68 -14.08 4.70
N LYS A 697 -25.28 -15.20 5.10
CA LYS A 697 -26.36 -15.25 6.08
C LYS A 697 -26.01 -16.15 7.26
N LEU A 698 -26.07 -15.59 8.47
CA LEU A 698 -25.74 -16.30 9.71
C LEU A 698 -26.74 -15.93 10.80
N GLN A 699 -27.07 -16.89 11.66
CA GLN A 699 -27.95 -16.73 12.83
C GLN A 699 -27.15 -16.82 14.12
N VAL A 700 -27.48 -15.94 15.08
CA VAL A 700 -26.93 -15.93 16.43
C VAL A 700 -27.95 -16.50 17.40
N ASN A 701 -27.49 -17.40 18.26
CA ASN A 701 -28.31 -18.14 19.21
C ASN A 701 -27.70 -18.08 20.61
N ALA A 702 -28.53 -18.00 21.66
CA ALA A 702 -28.09 -18.23 23.03
C ALA A 702 -28.13 -19.74 23.33
N LEU A 703 -27.02 -20.28 23.85
CA LEU A 703 -26.86 -21.68 24.21
C LEU A 703 -27.18 -21.85 25.70
N LEU A 704 -28.45 -22.08 26.03
CA LEU A 704 -28.90 -22.16 27.41
C LEU A 704 -28.80 -23.62 27.89
N GLY A 705 -27.94 -23.84 28.90
CA GLY A 705 -27.76 -25.15 29.52
C GLY A 705 -28.89 -25.48 30.50
N ASP A 706 -28.60 -26.35 31.47
CA ASP A 706 -29.55 -26.62 32.55
C ASP A 706 -29.80 -25.35 33.37
N LEU A 707 -31.05 -24.90 33.38
CA LEU A 707 -31.54 -23.75 34.13
C LEU A 707 -32.65 -24.14 35.12
N SER A 708 -32.93 -25.44 35.26
CA SER A 708 -34.04 -25.95 36.07
C SER A 708 -33.99 -25.52 37.54
N GLY A 709 -32.79 -25.28 38.08
CA GLY A 709 -32.57 -24.80 39.43
C GLY A 709 -32.86 -23.32 39.69
N ILE A 710 -33.20 -22.52 38.67
CA ILE A 710 -33.52 -21.08 38.81
C ILE A 710 -34.96 -20.85 38.34
N SER A 711 -35.88 -20.62 39.29
CA SER A 711 -37.32 -20.60 39.05
C SER A 711 -37.76 -19.63 37.96
N GLU A 712 -37.09 -18.49 37.83
CA GLU A 712 -37.43 -17.41 36.92
C GLU A 712 -37.01 -17.68 35.47
N VAL A 713 -36.11 -18.65 35.22
CA VAL A 713 -35.59 -18.98 33.88
C VAL A 713 -35.73 -20.46 33.51
N LYS A 714 -36.35 -21.28 34.37
CA LYS A 714 -36.48 -22.74 34.19
C LYS A 714 -37.07 -23.16 32.84
N GLU A 715 -37.97 -22.38 32.26
CA GLU A 715 -38.61 -22.69 30.98
C GLU A 715 -37.63 -22.59 29.79
N PHE A 716 -36.49 -21.91 29.98
CA PHE A 716 -35.41 -21.84 28.99
C PHE A 716 -34.36 -22.93 29.16
N SER A 717 -34.56 -23.90 30.06
CA SER A 717 -33.58 -24.93 30.35
C SER A 717 -33.32 -25.83 29.13
N ASN A 718 -32.04 -26.07 28.84
CA ASN A 718 -31.54 -26.90 27.74
C ASN A 718 -32.05 -26.45 26.35
N MET A 719 -32.11 -25.14 26.13
CA MET A 719 -32.66 -24.53 24.92
C MET A 719 -31.59 -23.79 24.11
N ILE A 720 -31.57 -23.98 22.79
CA ILE A 720 -30.79 -23.16 21.86
C ILE A 720 -31.72 -22.08 21.33
N LEU A 721 -31.72 -20.92 21.98
CA LEU A 721 -32.67 -19.85 21.76
C LEU A 721 -32.21 -18.96 20.57
N PRO A 722 -32.92 -18.93 19.43
CA PRO A 722 -32.57 -18.06 18.33
C PRO A 722 -32.84 -16.59 18.70
N LEU A 723 -31.88 -15.71 18.39
CA LEU A 723 -31.96 -14.30 18.77
C LEU A 723 -32.18 -13.42 17.54
N VAL A 724 -31.25 -13.50 16.60
CA VAL A 724 -31.26 -12.73 15.35
C VAL A 724 -30.62 -13.53 14.24
N TRP A 725 -30.99 -13.27 13.00
CA TRP A 725 -30.16 -13.62 11.85
C TRP A 725 -29.81 -12.37 11.05
N ALA A 726 -28.60 -12.37 10.51
CA ALA A 726 -28.05 -11.25 9.77
C ALA A 726 -27.67 -11.72 8.36
N GLU A 727 -27.98 -10.88 7.39
CA GLU A 727 -27.51 -10.99 6.02
C GLU A 727 -26.51 -9.87 5.73
N PHE A 728 -25.30 -10.25 5.35
CA PHE A 728 -24.25 -9.35 4.87
C PHE A 728 -24.25 -9.36 3.34
N THR A 729 -24.70 -8.27 2.74
CA THR A 729 -24.90 -8.16 1.30
C THR A 729 -23.97 -7.13 0.69
N LEU A 730 -23.37 -7.52 -0.43
CA LEU A 730 -22.76 -6.64 -1.42
C LEU A 730 -23.59 -6.76 -2.70
N ASP A 731 -24.49 -5.81 -2.95
CA ASP A 731 -25.35 -5.86 -4.15
C ASP A 731 -24.50 -5.73 -5.42
N ARG A 732 -23.67 -4.69 -5.45
CA ARG A 732 -22.80 -4.39 -6.59
C ARG A 732 -21.60 -3.56 -6.13
N ILE A 733 -20.42 -3.90 -6.66
CA ILE A 733 -19.25 -3.01 -6.57
C ILE A 733 -19.49 -1.66 -7.26
N LYS A 734 -18.83 -0.60 -6.78
CA LYS A 734 -18.99 0.75 -7.36
C LYS A 734 -18.74 0.74 -8.88
N PRO A 735 -19.51 1.50 -9.68
CA PRO A 735 -19.37 1.52 -11.13
C PRO A 735 -17.94 1.81 -11.62
N ASN A 736 -17.22 2.70 -10.95
CA ASN A 736 -15.83 3.05 -11.30
C ASN A 736 -14.88 1.85 -11.12
N VAL A 737 -15.01 1.12 -10.01
CA VAL A 737 -14.23 -0.10 -9.74
C VAL A 737 -14.60 -1.21 -10.72
N ASN A 738 -15.89 -1.39 -11.01
CA ASN A 738 -16.35 -2.37 -12.00
C ASN A 738 -15.80 -2.06 -13.41
N LEU A 739 -15.80 -0.79 -13.81
CA LEU A 739 -15.26 -0.35 -15.10
C LEU A 739 -13.75 -0.64 -15.18
N LEU A 740 -13.00 -0.31 -14.12
CA LEU A 740 -11.57 -0.59 -14.03
C LEU A 740 -11.28 -2.08 -14.14
N LEU A 741 -12.00 -2.92 -13.38
CA LEU A 741 -11.85 -4.37 -13.44
C LEU A 741 -12.22 -4.92 -14.82
N CYS A 742 -13.27 -4.41 -15.47
CA CYS A 742 -13.63 -4.81 -16.83
C CYS A 742 -12.54 -4.42 -17.85
N LEU A 743 -11.95 -3.24 -17.71
CA LEU A 743 -10.85 -2.79 -18.55
C LEU A 743 -9.66 -3.74 -18.43
N ILE A 744 -9.24 -4.04 -17.19
CA ILE A 744 -8.07 -4.90 -16.91
C ILE A 744 -8.31 -6.36 -17.29
N VAL A 745 -9.46 -6.93 -16.93
CA VAL A 745 -9.70 -8.38 -17.05
C VAL A 745 -10.20 -8.77 -18.44
N ARG A 746 -10.91 -7.89 -19.15
CA ARG A 746 -11.60 -8.24 -20.39
C ARG A 746 -11.11 -7.45 -21.60
N ILE A 747 -11.02 -6.13 -21.48
CA ILE A 747 -10.78 -5.24 -22.63
C ILE A 747 -9.29 -5.26 -23.02
N LEU A 748 -8.39 -5.01 -22.08
CA LEU A 748 -6.95 -4.94 -22.34
C LEU A 748 -6.40 -6.26 -22.92
N PRO A 749 -6.69 -7.46 -22.35
CA PRO A 749 -6.18 -8.71 -22.92
C PRO A 749 -6.76 -9.02 -24.30
N ALA A 750 -8.03 -8.68 -24.54
CA ALA A 750 -8.65 -8.86 -25.86
C ALA A 750 -8.04 -7.91 -26.90
N LEU A 751 -7.78 -6.66 -26.51
CA LEU A 751 -7.12 -5.67 -27.34
C LEU A 751 -5.68 -6.08 -27.66
N GLU A 752 -4.92 -6.55 -26.67
CA GLU A 752 -3.57 -7.07 -26.85
C GLU A 752 -3.57 -8.23 -27.86
N THR A 753 -4.47 -9.19 -27.69
CA THR A 753 -4.63 -10.33 -28.60
C THR A 753 -4.98 -9.86 -30.01
N PHE A 754 -5.90 -8.91 -30.14
CA PHE A 754 -6.32 -8.34 -31.42
C PHE A 754 -5.16 -7.60 -32.12
N LEU A 755 -4.41 -6.77 -31.40
CA LEU A 755 -3.23 -6.07 -31.90
C LEU A 755 -2.13 -7.05 -32.32
N ALA A 756 -1.92 -8.13 -31.56
CA ALA A 756 -0.98 -9.18 -31.92
C ALA A 756 -1.34 -9.84 -33.27
N PHE A 757 -2.62 -10.14 -33.51
CA PHE A 757 -3.07 -10.66 -34.81
C PHE A 757 -2.83 -9.66 -35.95
N ILE A 758 -3.07 -8.36 -35.72
CA ILE A 758 -2.78 -7.30 -36.71
C ILE A 758 -1.28 -7.28 -37.04
N PHE A 759 -0.39 -7.30 -36.04
CA PHE A 759 1.05 -7.28 -36.28
C PHE A 759 1.53 -8.52 -37.04
N VAL A 760 0.97 -9.70 -36.78
CA VAL A 760 1.26 -10.91 -37.55
C VAL A 760 0.84 -10.76 -39.01
N ILE A 761 -0.35 -10.23 -39.28
CA ILE A 761 -0.85 -10.00 -40.65
C ILE A 761 0.03 -8.98 -41.39
N ILE A 762 0.43 -7.90 -40.72
CA ILE A 762 1.36 -6.90 -41.27
C ILE A 762 2.71 -7.55 -41.58
N GLY A 763 3.26 -8.35 -40.67
CA GLY A 763 4.53 -9.07 -40.88
C GLY A 763 4.49 -10.02 -42.06
N ILE A 764 3.42 -10.81 -42.22
CA ILE A 764 3.21 -11.69 -43.37
C ILE A 764 3.12 -10.87 -44.67
N SER A 765 2.36 -9.77 -44.65
CA SER A 765 2.19 -8.90 -45.82
C SER A 765 3.50 -8.27 -46.27
N LEU A 766 4.32 -7.78 -45.34
CA LEU A 766 5.65 -7.25 -45.60
C LEU A 766 6.59 -8.33 -46.14
N THR A 767 6.53 -9.54 -45.60
CA THR A 767 7.33 -10.68 -46.08
C THR A 767 6.96 -11.06 -47.51
N ILE A 768 5.66 -11.13 -47.84
CA ILE A 768 5.18 -11.38 -49.20
C ILE A 768 5.64 -10.26 -50.15
N TYR A 769 5.53 -9.00 -49.71
CA TYR A 769 5.98 -7.85 -50.49
C TYR A 769 7.48 -7.91 -50.79
N HIS A 770 8.32 -8.17 -49.79
CA HIS A 770 9.77 -8.32 -49.97
C HIS A 770 10.12 -9.50 -50.87
N THR A 771 9.46 -10.65 -50.70
CA THR A 771 9.70 -11.83 -51.54
C THR A 771 9.32 -11.56 -53.00
N ARG A 772 8.19 -10.87 -53.24
CA ARG A 772 7.80 -10.42 -54.58
C ARG A 772 8.81 -9.45 -55.19
N LYS A 773 9.30 -8.48 -54.41
CA LYS A 773 10.31 -7.51 -54.86
C LYS A 773 11.65 -8.19 -55.20
N ILE A 774 12.08 -9.15 -54.39
CA ILE A 774 13.28 -9.97 -54.66
C ILE A 774 13.10 -10.82 -55.91
N MET A 775 11.94 -11.46 -56.10
CA MET A 775 11.64 -12.24 -57.30
C MET A 775 11.60 -11.35 -58.56
N GLN A 776 11.02 -10.15 -58.48
CA GLN A 776 11.04 -9.17 -59.58
C GLN A 776 12.47 -8.70 -59.90
N LEU A 777 13.30 -8.45 -58.89
CA LEU A 777 14.71 -8.08 -59.08
C LEU A 777 15.50 -9.24 -59.72
N LYS A 778 15.28 -10.49 -59.28
CA LYS A 778 15.89 -11.67 -59.91
C LYS A 778 15.44 -11.85 -61.36
N TYR A 779 14.16 -11.66 -61.66
CA TYR A 779 13.62 -11.73 -63.03
C TYR A 779 14.17 -10.60 -63.93
N SER A 780 14.32 -9.40 -63.38
CA SER A 780 14.97 -8.27 -64.07
C SER A 780 16.44 -8.56 -64.35
N PHE A 781 17.16 -9.18 -63.41
CA PHE A 781 18.55 -9.60 -63.60
C PHE A 781 18.69 -10.71 -64.64
N SER A 782 17.86 -11.76 -64.59
CA SER A 782 17.91 -12.87 -65.56
C SER A 782 17.54 -12.42 -66.98
N SER A 783 16.59 -11.50 -67.12
CA SER A 783 16.23 -10.91 -68.42
C SER A 783 17.33 -9.98 -68.98
N PHE A 784 18.08 -9.31 -68.11
CA PHE A 784 19.27 -8.55 -68.50
C PHE A 784 20.40 -9.46 -68.98
N GLN A 785 20.64 -10.57 -68.28
CA GLN A 785 21.66 -11.56 -68.62
C GLN A 785 21.36 -12.30 -69.94
N CYS A 786 20.09 -12.70 -70.17
CA CYS A 786 19.65 -13.22 -71.48
C CYS A 786 19.77 -12.21 -72.64
N LYS A 787 19.72 -10.90 -72.37
CA LYS A 787 19.95 -9.86 -73.40
C LYS A 787 21.43 -9.71 -73.69
N SER A 788 22.28 -9.73 -72.67
CA SER A 788 23.74 -9.71 -72.78
C SER A 788 24.25 -10.90 -73.59
N ASP A 789 23.81 -12.12 -73.27
CA ASP A 789 24.26 -13.34 -73.96
C ASP A 789 23.85 -13.35 -75.44
N LYS A 790 22.66 -12.83 -75.78
CA LYS A 790 22.21 -12.65 -77.18
C LYS A 790 22.97 -11.56 -77.95
N GLU A 791 23.51 -10.56 -77.26
CA GLU A 791 24.40 -9.56 -77.89
C GLU A 791 25.81 -10.12 -78.10
N THR A 792 26.28 -11.00 -77.22
CA THR A 792 27.58 -11.68 -77.37
C THR A 792 27.54 -12.70 -78.50
N GLU A 793 26.46 -13.50 -78.59
CA GLU A 793 26.26 -14.48 -79.68
C GLU A 793 26.10 -13.80 -81.06
N LYS A 794 25.54 -12.58 -81.12
CA LYS A 794 25.49 -11.76 -82.35
C LYS A 794 26.83 -11.16 -82.76
N GLN A 795 27.76 -10.96 -81.81
CA GLN A 795 29.12 -10.50 -82.12
C GLN A 795 30.00 -11.66 -82.60
N ASP A 796 29.86 -12.86 -82.05
CA ASP A 796 30.65 -14.03 -82.47
C ASP A 796 30.26 -14.55 -83.86
N VAL A 797 28.98 -14.44 -84.26
CA VAL A 797 28.53 -14.81 -85.62
C VAL A 797 29.03 -13.84 -86.70
N LYS A 798 29.51 -12.64 -86.34
CA LYS A 798 30.15 -11.70 -87.28
C LYS A 798 31.65 -11.91 -87.49
N PHE A 799 32.28 -12.81 -86.72
CA PHE A 799 33.71 -13.13 -86.86
C PHE A 799 34.01 -14.42 -87.64
N ILE A 800 32.98 -15.15 -88.12
CA ILE A 800 33.14 -16.41 -88.89
C ILE A 800 32.36 -16.38 -90.22
N ASN A 801 32.36 -15.27 -90.95
CA ASN A 801 31.95 -15.25 -92.37
C ASN A 801 32.77 -14.26 -93.18
#